data_AF-A0A4S3JR08-F1
#
_entry.id   AF-A0A4S3JR08-F1
#
_cell.length_a   1.000
_cell.length_b   1.000
_cell.length_c   1.000
_cell.angle_alpha   90.00
_cell.angle_beta   90.00
_cell.angle_gamma   90.00
#
_symmetry.space_group_name_H-M   'P 1'
#
loop_
_entity.id
_entity.type
_entity.pdbx_description
1 polymer ?
#
loop_
_entity_poly.entity_id
_entity_poly.type
_entity_poly.pdbx_seq_one_letter_code
_entity_poly.pdbx_strand_id
1 'polypeptide(L)'
;MSKWFDAGVQLKGGILAEEMGLGKTVEMIGLMCLNRRLFSPEETFPVSGNGGLRPSGATLIITPPAILEQWEQEIGAHAPGLSVFNYTGIQRHSTLSDQELVEMIADYDVVLTTYNVLAREVHYSGDAPKRNLRHEKRFEPRKTPLVQISWWRVCLDEAQMIESGVSNSAKVARLIPRRNAWAVTGTPLRKDIKDLLGLLLFLHYEPFSGFVWNRLCSSFRPVLARIVNAISLRHSKDRIRNELHLPPQKRVVITIPFTAVEEQRYGQLFEKMCEDCGLDLSGAPLNDDWNPESLAVIEKMRSWLVRLRQTCLHPAENTRRAFGISNGPLRSVAEVLEVMIDQNDVLIHADERSLLLSQLRRGQLLENAMHRQQALDLWKVSLEHASEIVKECRDRLHAERLKNWGSSGDMVQGAMAADPESDDEGEETDKNTRVGAYRQRLRSALEIQHICVFFTGNAYYQIKTDPKLTTPDSEEFKSLEKREEEAYEAAKLIRKEMLNDISEKVGRYMKIIKGKSLNGQLVDIPKMRPELYARGLEARRVFDKLEDFCESMNQHAEQYEAWRQIMVKLLLQPLIDQEDENELEGDEYEKSTKHQDEMYVYMEALRAMFADRHDALTGQKNVLIAHEVKSGLIQAQKGEGPSPKLFLEIMDTRSNTKPDPQLGSLRGIISELRSLTTSLEWQAGGGSSRAQSELEIAELVLQNASRMASEQGKVALNLEREVEMFRDTMNNRLEYYRQLQQISDTVAPYDEESAGKPLDETLFAEKLKQEDAIDEKISSLKAKRRYLIHLRDESGSDDFSKICVICQSGFDVGVLTVCGHKYCKDCLRLWWHQHRTCPTCKKRLKANDFYQITYKPQEFVVQEEKTPTKSENRPSKNFIYTDIGSGTLREIRNIDLDCSFGTKIDTLSRHIMWLREHDPGAKSVVFSQYKYFLEILSTAFSRFKIGYSSVDSKDGIHIFKSDPSLLQVECFLLHAKAHSSGLNLVNATHVFLCEPLINTAIELQAIARVHRIGQHLPTTVWMYLVNDTVEESIYDLSVSRRLNHIVQKEKESAKISDDEAVVNKLTETAIDSANSLEVQDAALAKLMTSGASGGELVKKDDLWQCLFGNPSQEKVYGHSADAGQEVARFLRGEAAEQRRTDTGELQY
;
A
#
# COMPACT_ATOMS: atom_id res chain seq x y z
N MET A 1 13.76 42.54 -43.27
CA MET A 1 13.53 41.17 -43.79
C MET A 1 14.28 41.01 -45.13
N SER A 2 15.60 40.78 -45.14
CA SER A 2 16.38 40.74 -46.39
C SER A 2 17.37 39.57 -46.50
N LYS A 3 17.15 38.45 -45.78
CA LYS A 3 18.05 37.27 -45.82
C LYS A 3 17.31 35.92 -46.00
N TRP A 4 16.10 35.90 -46.56
CA TRP A 4 15.31 34.66 -46.68
C TRP A 4 15.61 33.82 -47.93
N PHE A 5 16.20 34.41 -48.98
CA PHE A 5 16.48 33.70 -50.24
C PHE A 5 17.67 32.72 -50.15
N ASP A 6 18.37 32.68 -49.03
CA ASP A 6 19.54 31.83 -48.75
C ASP A 6 19.28 30.80 -47.62
N ALA A 7 18.02 30.43 -47.39
CA ALA A 7 17.66 29.48 -46.32
C ALA A 7 18.45 28.16 -46.43
N GLY A 8 18.73 27.67 -47.64
CA GLY A 8 19.54 26.46 -47.84
C GLY A 8 21.01 26.57 -47.37
N VAL A 9 21.56 27.79 -47.27
CA VAL A 9 22.93 28.04 -46.78
C VAL A 9 22.95 28.31 -45.26
N GLN A 10 21.82 28.74 -44.70
CA GLN A 10 21.66 29.06 -43.27
C GLN A 10 21.12 27.92 -42.41
N LEU A 11 20.36 26.98 -42.99
CA LEU A 11 19.81 25.83 -42.27
C LEU A 11 20.91 24.79 -42.03
N LYS A 12 21.37 24.70 -40.78
CA LYS A 12 22.40 23.74 -40.36
C LYS A 12 21.80 22.70 -39.42
N GLY A 13 21.98 21.42 -39.77
CA GLY A 13 21.43 20.29 -39.03
C GLY A 13 20.01 19.90 -39.49
N GLY A 14 19.22 19.27 -38.61
CA GLY A 14 17.89 18.78 -38.97
C GLY A 14 17.28 17.81 -37.95
N ILE A 15 16.23 17.11 -38.38
CA ILE A 15 15.53 16.08 -37.59
C ILE A 15 15.78 14.70 -38.20
N LEU A 16 16.41 13.80 -37.45
CA LEU A 16 16.55 12.40 -37.83
C LEU A 16 15.45 11.59 -37.13
N ALA A 17 14.37 11.31 -37.87
CA ALA A 17 13.12 10.74 -37.38
C ALA A 17 12.91 9.30 -37.89
N GLU A 18 13.78 8.36 -37.53
CA GLU A 18 13.70 6.98 -38.00
C GLU A 18 13.05 6.03 -37.00
N GLU A 19 12.42 4.97 -37.51
CA GLU A 19 11.87 3.91 -36.66
C GLU A 19 12.92 3.30 -35.71
N MET A 20 12.49 2.86 -34.53
CA MET A 20 13.40 2.32 -33.51
C MET A 20 14.10 1.06 -34.04
N GLY A 21 15.43 1.02 -33.94
CA GLY A 21 16.24 -0.13 -34.34
C GLY A 21 16.97 -0.02 -35.68
N LEU A 22 16.87 1.11 -36.40
CA LEU A 22 17.49 1.29 -37.72
C LEU A 22 18.94 1.80 -37.74
N GLY A 23 19.52 2.14 -36.58
CA GLY A 23 20.94 2.52 -36.50
C GLY A 23 21.23 4.02 -36.38
N LYS A 24 20.24 4.85 -36.02
CA LYS A 24 20.39 6.30 -35.74
C LYS A 24 21.70 6.71 -35.03
N THR A 25 22.09 5.97 -33.99
CA THR A 25 23.33 6.23 -33.23
C THR A 25 24.57 6.12 -34.13
N VAL A 26 24.66 5.05 -34.93
CA VAL A 26 25.77 4.79 -35.85
C VAL A 26 25.81 5.84 -36.96
N GLU A 27 24.66 6.25 -37.50
CA GLU A 27 24.58 7.33 -38.49
C GLU A 27 25.13 8.65 -37.94
N MET A 28 24.77 8.99 -36.70
CA MET A 28 25.29 10.18 -36.02
C MET A 28 26.79 10.10 -35.76
N ILE A 29 27.33 8.92 -35.39
CA ILE A 29 28.78 8.69 -35.25
C ILE A 29 29.49 8.87 -36.60
N GLY A 30 28.93 8.32 -37.68
CA GLY A 30 29.43 8.52 -39.03
C GLY A 30 29.49 10.00 -39.41
N LEU A 31 28.44 10.76 -39.08
CA LEU A 31 28.39 12.21 -39.28
C LEU A 31 29.44 12.96 -38.44
N MET A 32 29.75 12.51 -37.22
CA MET A 32 30.84 13.08 -36.40
C MET A 32 32.20 12.88 -37.06
N CYS A 33 32.44 11.70 -37.65
CA CYS A 33 33.69 11.39 -38.32
C CYS A 33 33.86 12.19 -39.62
N LEU A 34 32.80 12.31 -40.43
CA LEU A 34 32.83 12.96 -41.74
C LEU A 34 32.80 14.49 -41.69
N ASN A 35 32.17 15.08 -40.67
CA ASN A 35 31.97 16.52 -40.56
C ASN A 35 32.61 17.06 -39.26
N ARG A 36 33.94 17.05 -39.21
CA ARG A 36 34.72 17.67 -38.13
C ARG A 36 34.87 19.18 -38.38
N ARG A 37 35.01 19.96 -37.29
CA ARG A 37 35.25 21.41 -37.37
C ARG A 37 36.69 21.66 -37.85
N LEU A 38 36.84 22.42 -38.93
CA LEU A 38 38.13 22.94 -39.37
C LEU A 38 38.37 24.28 -38.68
N PHE A 39 39.49 24.42 -37.96
CA PHE A 39 39.90 25.70 -37.38
C PHE A 39 40.71 26.48 -38.42
N SER A 40 40.19 27.62 -38.87
CA SER A 40 40.93 28.53 -39.75
C SER A 40 41.91 29.38 -38.93
N PRO A 41 43.16 29.58 -39.38
CA PRO A 41 44.17 30.35 -38.64
C PRO A 41 43.82 31.83 -38.37
N GLU A 42 42.77 32.37 -39.02
CA GLU A 42 42.26 33.73 -38.79
C GLU A 42 41.24 33.86 -37.65
N GLU A 43 40.72 32.75 -37.09
CA GLU A 43 39.94 32.78 -35.84
C GLU A 43 40.93 32.93 -34.65
N THR A 44 41.54 34.12 -34.53
CA THR A 44 42.41 34.47 -33.41
C THR A 44 41.63 34.40 -32.10
N PHE A 45 42.10 33.56 -31.17
CA PHE A 45 41.56 33.42 -29.82
C PHE A 45 41.91 34.68 -29.00
N PRO A 46 40.96 35.57 -28.66
CA PRO A 46 41.24 36.66 -27.75
C PRO A 46 41.22 36.07 -26.33
N VAL A 47 42.41 35.79 -25.80
CA VAL A 47 42.59 35.67 -24.35
C VAL A 47 42.58 37.08 -23.81
N SER A 48 41.42 37.59 -23.37
CA SER A 48 41.30 38.67 -22.36
C SER A 48 39.85 39.03 -22.07
N GLY A 49 39.52 38.99 -20.78
CA GLY A 49 38.54 39.82 -20.05
C GLY A 49 37.25 40.27 -20.76
N ASN A 50 36.12 39.87 -20.19
CA ASN A 50 34.72 40.20 -20.54
C ASN A 50 34.04 39.33 -21.62
N GLY A 51 33.73 38.08 -21.26
CA GLY A 51 32.49 37.41 -21.68
C GLY A 51 32.42 36.75 -23.08
N GLY A 52 33.54 36.30 -23.65
CA GLY A 52 33.55 35.54 -24.92
C GLY A 52 33.34 34.03 -24.74
N LEU A 53 32.67 33.37 -25.71
CA LEU A 53 32.47 31.90 -25.73
C LEU A 53 33.72 31.18 -26.24
N ARG A 54 34.13 30.06 -25.60
CA ARG A 54 35.25 29.21 -26.05
C ARG A 54 34.81 28.34 -27.24
N PRO A 55 35.34 28.50 -28.47
CA PRO A 55 34.99 27.64 -29.58
C PRO A 55 35.54 26.22 -29.37
N SER A 56 34.73 25.20 -29.66
CA SER A 56 35.15 23.79 -29.59
C SER A 56 34.80 23.05 -30.89
N GLY A 57 35.60 22.02 -31.21
CA GLY A 57 35.29 21.04 -32.26
C GLY A 57 34.30 19.96 -31.80
N ALA A 58 33.96 19.94 -30.51
CA ALA A 58 33.19 18.89 -29.88
C ALA A 58 31.75 18.79 -30.37
N THR A 59 31.25 17.55 -30.40
CA THR A 59 29.82 17.24 -30.49
C THR A 59 29.26 16.99 -29.08
N LEU A 60 28.35 17.85 -28.64
CA LEU A 60 27.59 17.64 -27.40
C LEU A 60 26.39 16.74 -27.67
N ILE A 61 26.30 15.60 -27.01
CA ILE A 61 25.18 14.67 -27.09
C ILE A 61 24.42 14.71 -25.77
N ILE A 62 23.13 15.04 -25.84
CA ILE A 62 22.21 15.02 -24.71
C ILE A 62 21.29 13.82 -24.90
N THR A 63 21.33 12.89 -23.96
CA THR A 63 20.64 11.60 -24.09
C THR A 63 19.96 11.20 -22.77
N PRO A 64 18.95 10.32 -22.75
CA PRO A 64 18.42 9.76 -21.51
C PRO A 64 19.50 9.01 -20.72
N PRO A 65 19.46 9.02 -19.37
CA PRO A 65 20.46 8.34 -18.55
C PRO A 65 20.63 6.85 -18.87
N ALA A 66 19.56 6.17 -19.29
CA ALA A 66 19.55 4.73 -19.57
C ALA A 66 20.39 4.31 -20.78
N ILE A 67 20.68 5.21 -21.72
CA ILE A 67 21.44 4.90 -22.94
C ILE A 67 22.75 5.67 -23.06
N LEU A 68 23.16 6.41 -22.02
CA LEU A 68 24.42 7.13 -22.04
C LEU A 68 25.61 6.18 -22.18
N GLU A 69 25.62 5.09 -21.42
CA GLU A 69 26.65 4.04 -21.53
C GLU A 69 26.64 3.37 -22.91
N GLN A 70 25.45 3.21 -23.50
CA GLN A 70 25.34 2.68 -24.86
C GLN A 70 26.04 3.61 -25.87
N TRP A 71 25.87 4.93 -25.75
CA TRP A 71 26.60 5.88 -26.59
C TRP A 71 28.12 5.75 -26.45
N GLU A 72 28.62 5.60 -25.22
CA GLU A 72 30.05 5.43 -24.96
C GLU A 72 30.60 4.13 -25.58
N GLN A 73 29.86 3.03 -25.46
CA GLN A 73 30.20 1.74 -26.07
C GLN A 73 30.18 1.79 -27.61
N GLU A 74 29.13 2.37 -28.20
CA GLU A 74 28.98 2.48 -29.66
C GLU A 74 30.05 3.37 -30.28
N ILE A 75 30.40 4.50 -29.63
CA ILE A 75 31.51 5.35 -30.06
C ILE A 75 32.83 4.60 -29.94
N GLY A 76 33.07 3.89 -28.82
CA GLY A 76 34.28 3.08 -28.65
C GLY A 76 34.42 1.97 -29.69
N ALA A 77 33.31 1.33 -30.09
CA ALA A 77 33.29 0.26 -31.08
C ALA A 77 33.46 0.78 -32.52
N HIS A 78 32.75 1.85 -32.90
CA HIS A 78 32.68 2.32 -34.28
C HIS A 78 33.66 3.46 -34.61
N ALA A 79 34.09 4.23 -33.62
CA ALA A 79 34.98 5.38 -33.79
C ALA A 79 35.96 5.54 -32.60
N PRO A 80 36.83 4.55 -32.31
CA PRO A 80 37.74 4.57 -31.16
C PRO A 80 38.74 5.74 -31.17
N GLY A 81 38.94 6.39 -32.33
CA GLY A 81 39.79 7.58 -32.47
C GLY A 81 39.14 8.90 -32.03
N LEU A 82 37.91 8.89 -31.48
CA LEU A 82 37.26 10.07 -30.91
C LEU A 82 37.42 10.05 -29.38
N SER A 83 37.88 11.16 -28.81
CA SER A 83 37.94 11.35 -27.36
C SER A 83 36.54 11.67 -26.80
N VAL A 84 36.11 10.93 -25.78
CA VAL A 84 34.77 11.04 -25.18
C VAL A 84 34.86 11.49 -23.72
N PHE A 85 34.03 12.45 -23.32
CA PHE A 85 33.91 12.92 -21.93
C PHE A 85 32.46 12.88 -21.45
N ASN A 86 32.22 12.28 -20.27
CA ASN A 86 30.90 12.24 -19.63
C ASN A 86 30.74 13.39 -18.62
N TYR A 87 29.94 14.40 -18.99
CA TYR A 87 29.64 15.54 -18.14
C TYR A 87 28.48 15.23 -17.16
N THR A 88 28.84 15.06 -15.89
CA THR A 88 27.91 14.68 -14.80
C THR A 88 27.35 15.85 -13.98
N GLY A 89 27.64 17.08 -14.41
CA GLY A 89 27.08 18.32 -13.85
C GLY A 89 28.02 19.14 -12.99
N ILE A 90 27.74 20.44 -12.89
CA ILE A 90 28.63 21.47 -12.34
C ILE A 90 29.02 21.24 -10.87
N GLN A 91 28.12 20.64 -10.08
CA GLN A 91 28.33 20.38 -8.65
C GLN A 91 29.35 19.26 -8.39
N ARG A 92 29.50 18.31 -9.31
CA ARG A 92 30.47 17.21 -9.20
C ARG A 92 31.88 17.62 -9.59
N HIS A 93 32.03 18.80 -10.21
CA HIS A 93 33.30 19.44 -10.54
C HIS A 93 33.44 20.77 -9.78
N SER A 94 33.16 20.74 -8.47
CA SER A 94 33.25 21.92 -7.58
C SER A 94 34.68 22.33 -7.24
N THR A 95 35.65 21.44 -7.44
CA THR A 95 37.08 21.68 -7.17
C THR A 95 37.80 22.44 -8.28
N LEU A 96 37.24 22.45 -9.50
CA LEU A 96 37.78 23.16 -10.66
C LEU A 96 37.11 24.53 -10.78
N SER A 97 37.88 25.56 -11.14
CA SER A 97 37.32 26.85 -11.52
C SER A 97 36.49 26.73 -12.81
N ASP A 98 35.59 27.70 -13.04
CA ASP A 98 34.73 27.72 -14.23
C ASP A 98 35.54 27.69 -15.53
N GLN A 99 36.67 28.40 -15.54
CA GLN A 99 37.53 28.50 -16.71
C GLN A 99 38.29 27.20 -16.98
N GLU A 100 38.87 26.57 -15.94
CA GLU A 100 39.55 25.28 -16.06
C GLU A 100 38.59 24.17 -16.53
N LEU A 101 37.35 24.18 -16.02
CA LEU A 101 36.32 23.22 -16.43
C LEU A 101 35.92 23.40 -17.90
N VAL A 102 35.79 24.65 -18.37
CA VAL A 102 35.49 24.96 -19.77
C VAL A 102 36.63 24.53 -20.69
N GLU A 103 37.88 24.80 -20.34
CA GLU A 103 39.05 24.41 -21.14
C GLU A 103 39.16 22.89 -21.23
N MET A 104 39.01 22.17 -20.11
CA MET A 104 39.05 20.71 -20.09
C MET A 104 37.94 20.08 -20.94
N ILE A 105 36.70 20.57 -20.86
CA ILE A 105 35.57 20.01 -21.64
C ILE A 105 35.70 20.34 -23.12
N ALA A 106 36.21 21.54 -23.47
CA ALA A 106 36.25 22.03 -24.85
C ALA A 106 37.24 21.26 -25.74
N ASP A 107 38.21 20.56 -25.17
CA ASP A 107 39.27 19.85 -25.90
C ASP A 107 38.90 18.41 -26.30
N TYR A 108 37.79 17.86 -25.79
CA TYR A 108 37.27 16.56 -26.22
C TYR A 108 36.54 16.62 -27.57
N ASP A 109 36.48 15.50 -28.30
CA ASP A 109 35.74 15.40 -29.56
C ASP A 109 34.23 15.18 -29.35
N VAL A 110 33.86 14.45 -28.30
CA VAL A 110 32.47 14.15 -27.95
C VAL A 110 32.25 14.37 -26.46
N VAL A 111 31.20 15.11 -26.12
CA VAL A 111 30.78 15.31 -24.74
C VAL A 111 29.39 14.73 -24.56
N LEU A 112 29.24 13.77 -23.65
CA LEU A 112 27.98 13.13 -23.32
C LEU A 112 27.40 13.77 -22.06
N THR A 113 26.10 14.05 -22.06
CA THR A 113 25.38 14.47 -20.84
C THR A 113 23.92 14.02 -20.89
N THR A 114 23.19 14.23 -19.78
CA THR A 114 21.80 13.77 -19.66
C THR A 114 20.79 14.91 -19.53
N TYR A 115 19.55 14.65 -19.94
CA TYR A 115 18.43 15.58 -19.72
C TYR A 115 18.25 15.99 -18.25
N ASN A 116 18.56 15.08 -17.31
CA ASN A 116 18.48 15.34 -15.87
C ASN A 116 19.53 16.37 -15.41
N VAL A 117 20.75 16.31 -15.96
CA VAL A 117 21.81 17.29 -15.68
C VAL A 117 21.38 18.67 -16.20
N LEU A 118 20.90 18.75 -17.45
CA LEU A 118 20.38 20.00 -18.01
C LEU A 118 19.25 20.59 -17.17
N ALA A 119 18.30 19.75 -16.72
CA ALA A 119 17.17 20.22 -15.92
C ALA A 119 17.60 20.77 -14.54
N ARG A 120 18.65 20.22 -13.94
CA ARG A 120 19.24 20.71 -12.68
C ARG A 120 20.02 22.01 -12.88
N GLU A 121 20.57 22.22 -14.07
CA GLU A 121 21.45 23.37 -14.36
C GLU A 121 20.75 24.63 -14.88
N VAL A 122 19.41 24.65 -14.92
CA VAL A 122 18.63 25.82 -15.38
C VAL A 122 19.06 27.11 -14.70
N HIS A 123 19.27 27.07 -13.39
CA HIS A 123 19.64 28.25 -12.59
C HIS A 123 21.07 28.74 -12.84
N TYR A 124 21.92 27.95 -13.49
CA TYR A 124 23.30 28.31 -13.87
C TYR A 124 23.43 28.66 -15.37
N SER A 125 22.33 28.60 -16.13
CA SER A 125 22.33 28.73 -17.60
C SER A 125 21.94 30.13 -18.13
N GLY A 126 21.31 30.97 -17.31
CA GLY A 126 20.84 32.30 -17.70
C GLY A 126 21.39 33.41 -16.79
N ASP A 127 21.35 34.66 -17.27
CA ASP A 127 21.65 35.80 -16.42
C ASP A 127 20.54 35.96 -15.36
N ALA A 128 20.92 36.00 -14.09
CA ALA A 128 19.96 36.19 -13.00
C ALA A 128 19.15 37.48 -13.24
N PRO A 129 17.82 37.49 -13.04
CA PRO A 129 17.02 38.70 -13.23
C PRO A 129 17.60 39.82 -12.37
N LYS A 130 17.91 40.96 -12.99
CA LYS A 130 18.43 42.15 -12.31
C LYS A 130 17.40 42.63 -11.30
N ARG A 131 17.52 42.17 -10.05
CA ARG A 131 16.82 42.79 -8.91
C ARG A 131 17.56 44.09 -8.60
N ASN A 132 16.82 45.19 -8.46
CA ASN A 132 17.37 46.47 -8.00
C ASN A 132 17.88 46.29 -6.56
N LEU A 133 19.15 45.91 -6.41
CA LEU A 133 19.82 45.80 -5.12
C LEU A 133 20.46 47.15 -4.79
N ARG A 134 20.43 47.54 -3.51
CA ARG A 134 21.00 48.79 -2.99
C ARG A 134 22.55 48.82 -3.06
N HIS A 135 23.16 47.65 -3.28
CA HIS A 135 24.60 47.44 -3.46
C HIS A 135 24.83 46.44 -4.61
N GLU A 136 25.92 46.60 -5.36
CA GLU A 136 26.35 45.60 -6.34
C GLU A 136 26.64 44.26 -5.67
N LYS A 137 26.28 43.15 -6.34
CA LYS A 137 26.57 41.81 -5.83
C LYS A 137 28.08 41.60 -5.76
N ARG A 138 28.57 41.26 -4.57
CA ARG A 138 30.00 41.03 -4.29
C ARG A 138 30.60 39.79 -4.97
N PHE A 139 29.75 38.89 -5.49
CA PHE A 139 30.14 37.67 -6.20
C PHE A 139 29.22 37.41 -7.40
N GLU A 140 29.80 37.10 -8.56
CA GLU A 140 29.05 36.65 -9.73
C GLU A 140 28.63 35.19 -9.56
N PRO A 141 27.37 34.83 -9.89
CA PRO A 141 26.93 33.44 -9.83
C PRO A 141 27.64 32.60 -10.89
N ARG A 142 28.10 31.41 -10.47
CA ARG A 142 28.72 30.38 -11.33
C ARG A 142 27.86 30.11 -12.58
N LYS A 143 28.47 29.97 -13.76
CA LYS A 143 27.75 29.65 -15.01
C LYS A 143 28.08 28.22 -15.45
N THR A 144 27.13 27.54 -16.09
CA THR A 144 27.38 26.19 -16.62
C THR A 144 28.37 26.24 -17.80
N PRO A 145 29.36 25.33 -17.87
CA PRO A 145 30.28 25.27 -19.01
C PRO A 145 29.54 25.05 -20.33
N LEU A 146 28.37 24.41 -20.30
CA LEU A 146 27.55 24.13 -21.48
C LEU A 146 27.12 25.40 -22.24
N VAL A 147 26.94 26.54 -21.55
CA VAL A 147 26.58 27.82 -22.18
C VAL A 147 27.79 28.74 -22.43
N GLN A 148 28.98 28.35 -21.96
CA GLN A 148 30.22 29.11 -22.15
C GLN A 148 31.05 28.57 -23.35
N ILE A 149 30.74 27.37 -23.82
CA ILE A 149 31.37 26.74 -24.99
C ILE A 149 30.52 26.98 -26.24
N SER A 150 31.17 27.35 -27.35
CA SER A 150 30.57 27.38 -28.68
C SER A 150 30.79 26.04 -29.38
N TRP A 151 29.80 25.16 -29.25
CA TRP A 151 29.81 23.79 -29.73
C TRP A 151 29.76 23.71 -31.26
N TRP A 152 30.50 22.75 -31.84
CA TRP A 152 30.40 22.48 -33.27
C TRP A 152 29.03 21.87 -33.60
N ARG A 153 28.57 20.93 -32.78
CA ARG A 153 27.31 20.25 -32.96
C ARG A 153 26.66 19.96 -31.61
N VAL A 154 25.35 20.13 -31.53
CA VAL A 154 24.55 19.66 -30.40
C VAL A 154 23.51 18.68 -30.93
N CYS A 155 23.51 17.47 -30.38
CA CYS A 155 22.60 16.39 -30.72
C CYS A 155 21.69 16.10 -29.52
N LEU A 156 20.38 16.17 -29.75
CA LEU A 156 19.39 15.66 -28.82
C LEU A 156 19.01 14.26 -29.26
N ASP A 157 19.34 13.26 -28.46
CA ASP A 157 18.89 11.90 -28.68
C ASP A 157 17.61 11.62 -27.89
N GLU A 158 16.68 10.89 -28.48
CA GLU A 158 15.28 10.78 -28.02
C GLU A 158 14.63 12.16 -27.79
N ALA A 159 14.72 13.02 -28.81
CA ALA A 159 14.31 14.42 -28.76
C ALA A 159 12.85 14.67 -28.34
N GLN A 160 11.98 13.65 -28.39
CA GLN A 160 10.63 13.69 -27.80
C GLN A 160 10.63 13.98 -26.28
N MET A 161 11.76 13.80 -25.58
CA MET A 161 11.91 14.14 -24.16
C MET A 161 11.82 15.66 -23.86
N ILE A 162 11.96 16.52 -24.87
CA ILE A 162 11.87 17.99 -24.73
C ILE A 162 10.75 18.62 -25.57
N GLU A 163 9.81 17.80 -26.04
CA GLU A 163 8.75 18.11 -27.03
C GLU A 163 7.92 19.37 -26.74
N SER A 164 7.56 19.64 -25.49
CA SER A 164 6.75 20.82 -25.15
C SER A 164 7.53 22.13 -25.27
N GLY A 165 8.86 22.07 -25.25
CA GLY A 165 9.71 23.25 -25.27
C GLY A 165 9.70 24.10 -23.99
N VAL A 166 8.88 23.73 -23.00
CA VAL A 166 8.69 24.48 -21.75
C VAL A 166 9.47 23.86 -20.58
N SER A 167 9.87 22.59 -20.70
CA SER A 167 10.60 21.90 -19.63
C SER A 167 11.92 22.60 -19.30
N ASN A 168 12.37 22.41 -18.06
CA ASN A 168 13.64 22.93 -17.58
C ASN A 168 14.82 22.49 -18.48
N SER A 169 14.86 21.22 -18.88
CA SER A 169 15.83 20.71 -19.84
C SER A 169 15.72 21.38 -21.23
N ALA A 170 14.50 21.60 -21.74
CA ALA A 170 14.28 22.29 -23.01
C ALA A 170 14.76 23.75 -22.97
N LYS A 171 14.53 24.45 -21.85
CA LYS A 171 15.00 25.83 -21.66
C LYS A 171 16.54 25.92 -21.75
N VAL A 172 17.26 25.04 -21.04
CA VAL A 172 18.73 25.01 -21.10
C VAL A 172 19.21 24.61 -22.48
N ALA A 173 18.62 23.57 -23.08
CA ALA A 173 18.99 23.10 -24.41
C ALA A 173 18.88 24.21 -25.47
N ARG A 174 17.96 25.16 -25.35
CA ARG A 174 17.86 26.32 -26.26
C ARG A 174 18.98 27.33 -26.10
N LEU A 175 19.48 27.52 -24.88
CA LEU A 175 20.51 28.51 -24.54
C LEU A 175 21.92 28.07 -24.94
N ILE A 176 22.16 26.77 -25.16
CA ILE A 176 23.48 26.22 -25.51
C ILE A 176 23.96 26.76 -26.88
N PRO A 177 25.06 27.54 -26.94
CA PRO A 177 25.59 28.09 -28.19
C PRO A 177 26.14 27.00 -29.11
N ARG A 178 25.70 26.97 -30.38
CA ARG A 178 26.03 25.89 -31.32
C ARG A 178 26.09 26.33 -32.77
N ARG A 179 26.87 25.62 -33.59
CA ARG A 179 26.91 25.81 -35.06
C ARG A 179 25.96 24.89 -35.82
N ASN A 180 25.84 23.62 -35.40
CA ASN A 180 24.95 22.63 -35.99
C ASN A 180 24.03 22.02 -34.90
N ALA A 181 22.77 21.74 -35.22
CA ALA A 181 21.80 21.18 -34.27
C ALA A 181 21.08 19.97 -34.87
N TRP A 182 21.08 18.84 -34.16
CA TRP A 182 20.38 17.63 -34.60
C TRP A 182 19.37 17.19 -33.54
N ALA A 183 18.15 16.90 -33.98
CA ALA A 183 17.11 16.27 -33.16
C ALA A 183 16.91 14.84 -33.66
N VAL A 184 17.32 13.86 -32.87
CA VAL A 184 17.26 12.43 -33.19
C VAL A 184 16.13 11.81 -32.39
N THR A 185 15.17 11.16 -33.03
CA THR A 185 13.98 10.63 -32.36
C THR A 185 13.32 9.50 -33.13
N GLY A 186 12.77 8.50 -32.42
CA GLY A 186 11.91 7.49 -33.05
C GLY A 186 10.51 7.99 -33.41
N THR A 187 10.01 8.97 -32.66
CA THR A 187 8.62 9.43 -32.70
C THR A 187 8.60 10.95 -32.53
N PRO A 188 8.79 11.73 -33.62
CA PRO A 188 8.90 13.19 -33.55
C PRO A 188 7.61 13.91 -33.14
N LEU A 189 6.47 13.21 -33.16
CA LEU A 189 5.16 13.70 -32.74
C LEU A 189 4.59 12.70 -31.72
N ARG A 190 4.20 13.16 -30.53
CA ARG A 190 3.68 12.28 -29.47
C ARG A 190 2.27 12.65 -29.04
N LYS A 191 1.97 13.94 -28.89
CA LYS A 191 0.69 14.44 -28.38
C LYS A 191 -0.07 15.24 -29.42
N ASP A 192 0.58 16.23 -30.02
CA ASP A 192 0.02 17.11 -31.03
C ASP A 192 1.14 17.75 -31.87
N ILE A 193 0.76 18.60 -32.82
CA ILE A 193 1.72 19.27 -33.70
C ILE A 193 2.64 20.25 -32.95
N LYS A 194 2.34 20.63 -31.70
CA LYS A 194 3.19 21.56 -30.92
C LYS A 194 4.50 20.89 -30.49
N ASP A 195 4.56 19.56 -30.47
CA ASP A 195 5.81 18.84 -30.22
C ASP A 195 6.88 19.22 -31.27
N LEU A 196 6.45 19.41 -32.53
CA LEU A 196 7.32 19.87 -33.61
C LEU A 196 7.78 21.33 -33.40
N LEU A 197 6.96 22.20 -32.80
CA LEU A 197 7.37 23.56 -32.43
C LEU A 197 8.52 23.53 -31.42
N GLY A 198 8.46 22.63 -30.43
CA GLY A 198 9.53 22.45 -29.45
C GLY A 198 10.87 22.10 -30.10
N LEU A 199 10.84 21.19 -31.09
CA LEU A 199 12.02 20.80 -31.87
C LEU A 199 12.55 21.95 -32.74
N LEU A 200 11.68 22.68 -33.44
CA LEU A 200 12.08 23.82 -34.28
C LEU A 200 12.73 24.95 -33.45
N LEU A 201 12.21 25.20 -32.24
CA LEU A 201 12.81 26.17 -31.31
C LEU A 201 14.19 25.75 -30.82
N PHE A 202 14.48 24.45 -30.72
CA PHE A 202 15.83 23.97 -30.44
C PHE A 202 16.77 24.11 -31.64
N LEU A 203 16.27 23.81 -32.86
CA LEU A 203 17.03 23.92 -34.10
C LEU A 203 17.34 25.37 -34.51
N HIS A 204 16.69 26.36 -33.87
CA HIS A 204 16.79 27.80 -34.20
C HIS A 204 16.38 28.11 -35.65
N TYR A 205 15.37 27.40 -36.16
CA TYR A 205 14.84 27.58 -37.52
C TYR A 205 13.87 28.76 -37.60
N GLU A 206 14.39 29.96 -37.34
CA GLU A 206 13.63 31.19 -37.48
C GLU A 206 13.38 31.52 -38.96
N PRO A 207 12.17 32.02 -39.31
CA PRO A 207 11.08 32.40 -38.41
C PRO A 207 9.97 31.33 -38.28
N PHE A 208 10.25 30.08 -38.65
CA PHE A 208 9.27 28.99 -38.59
C PHE A 208 8.89 28.60 -37.16
N SER A 209 9.76 28.90 -36.20
CA SER A 209 9.56 28.70 -34.75
C SER A 209 8.89 29.88 -34.01
N GLY A 210 8.60 31.00 -34.70
CA GLY A 210 8.09 32.24 -34.11
C GLY A 210 6.58 32.50 -34.36
N PHE A 211 6.23 33.78 -34.56
CA PHE A 211 4.84 34.23 -34.75
C PHE A 211 4.10 33.56 -35.93
N VAL A 212 4.86 33.03 -36.90
CA VAL A 212 4.34 32.43 -38.14
C VAL A 212 3.81 31.00 -37.90
N TRP A 213 4.25 30.31 -36.85
CA TRP A 213 3.92 28.91 -36.58
C TRP A 213 2.41 28.61 -36.57
N ASN A 214 1.65 29.42 -35.82
CA ASN A 214 0.20 29.24 -35.69
C ASN A 214 -0.52 29.38 -37.04
N ARG A 215 -0.01 30.25 -37.92
CA ARG A 215 -0.56 30.45 -39.27
C ARG A 215 -0.16 29.33 -40.23
N LEU A 216 1.03 28.74 -40.07
CA LEU A 216 1.47 27.56 -40.82
C LEU A 216 0.60 26.33 -40.51
N CYS A 217 0.29 26.09 -39.23
CA CYS A 217 -0.51 24.94 -38.81
C CYS A 217 -1.99 25.04 -39.23
N SER A 218 -2.57 26.24 -39.20
CA SER A 218 -4.00 26.45 -39.49
C SER A 218 -4.27 26.64 -40.98
N SER A 219 -3.56 27.56 -41.64
CA SER A 219 -3.91 28.02 -42.99
C SER A 219 -2.97 27.51 -44.09
N PHE A 220 -1.77 27.01 -43.77
CA PHE A 220 -0.76 26.64 -44.76
C PHE A 220 -0.15 25.25 -44.54
N ARG A 221 -0.99 24.25 -44.21
CA ARG A 221 -0.56 22.86 -43.96
C ARG A 221 0.32 22.25 -45.07
N PRO A 222 0.06 22.45 -46.38
CA PRO A 222 0.93 21.92 -47.44
C PRO A 222 2.32 22.57 -47.47
N VAL A 223 2.43 23.84 -47.04
CA VAL A 223 3.73 24.53 -46.91
C VAL A 223 4.50 23.96 -45.73
N LEU A 224 3.81 23.75 -44.60
CA LEU A 224 4.39 23.11 -43.42
C LEU A 224 4.93 21.71 -43.74
N ALA A 225 4.16 20.89 -44.48
CA ALA A 225 4.60 19.56 -44.90
C ALA A 225 5.87 19.61 -45.76
N ARG A 226 5.99 20.57 -46.69
CA ARG A 226 7.22 20.75 -47.49
C ARG A 226 8.42 21.17 -46.63
N ILE A 227 8.21 22.05 -45.65
CA ILE A 227 9.27 22.47 -44.72
C ILE A 227 9.75 21.24 -43.93
N VAL A 228 8.83 20.49 -43.34
CA VAL A 228 9.14 19.28 -42.56
C VAL A 228 9.88 18.25 -43.41
N ASN A 229 9.43 17.99 -44.64
CA ASN A 229 10.10 17.06 -45.56
C ASN A 229 11.50 17.52 -45.97
N ALA A 230 11.79 18.82 -45.96
CA ALA A 230 13.12 19.33 -46.29
C ALA A 230 14.09 19.26 -45.11
N ILE A 231 13.59 19.29 -43.87
CA ILE A 231 14.41 19.32 -42.65
C ILE A 231 14.47 18.00 -41.89
N SER A 232 13.63 17.02 -42.27
CA SER A 232 13.52 15.74 -41.59
C SER A 232 13.79 14.56 -42.52
N LEU A 233 14.50 13.57 -42.00
CA LEU A 233 14.73 12.28 -42.65
C LEU A 233 13.98 11.20 -41.86
N ARG A 234 13.19 10.36 -42.54
CA ARG A 234 12.40 9.28 -41.92
C ARG A 234 12.35 8.02 -42.78
N HIS A 235 12.88 6.92 -42.23
CA HIS A 235 12.75 5.57 -42.76
C HIS A 235 11.91 4.70 -41.82
N SER A 236 11.17 3.74 -42.38
CA SER A 236 10.41 2.71 -41.66
C SER A 236 10.96 1.33 -42.01
N LYS A 237 10.86 0.38 -41.08
CA LYS A 237 11.32 -1.01 -41.27
C LYS A 237 10.70 -1.65 -42.52
N ASP A 238 9.44 -1.37 -42.78
CA ASP A 238 8.71 -1.82 -43.97
C ASP A 238 9.40 -1.41 -45.28
N ARG A 239 9.91 -0.17 -45.38
CA ARG A 239 10.55 0.35 -46.60
C ARG A 239 11.91 -0.26 -46.89
N ILE A 240 12.63 -0.69 -45.84
CA ILE A 240 13.98 -1.25 -45.94
C ILE A 240 14.03 -2.74 -45.58
N ARG A 241 12.88 -3.41 -45.54
CA ARG A 241 12.77 -4.83 -45.13
C ARG A 241 13.65 -5.75 -45.94
N ASN A 242 13.73 -5.53 -47.26
CA ASN A 242 14.54 -6.36 -48.15
C ASN A 242 16.04 -6.23 -47.87
N GLU A 243 16.45 -5.16 -47.19
CA GLU A 243 17.83 -4.92 -46.77
C GLU A 243 18.07 -5.46 -45.33
N LEU A 244 17.00 -5.49 -44.51
CA LEU A 244 16.99 -6.01 -43.14
C LEU A 244 16.87 -7.55 -43.14
N HIS A 245 18.01 -8.23 -43.11
CA HIS A 245 18.08 -9.69 -42.93
C HIS A 245 17.86 -10.06 -41.45
N LEU A 246 16.62 -9.96 -40.96
CA LEU A 246 16.25 -10.42 -39.62
C LEU A 246 15.89 -11.91 -39.62
N PRO A 247 16.30 -12.69 -38.59
CA PRO A 247 15.89 -14.08 -38.45
C PRO A 247 14.38 -14.19 -38.17
N PRO A 248 13.73 -15.34 -38.41
CA PRO A 248 12.27 -15.46 -38.27
C PRO A 248 11.80 -15.29 -36.82
N GLN A 249 10.60 -14.71 -36.65
CA GLN A 249 9.92 -14.57 -35.37
C GLN A 249 8.74 -15.55 -35.25
N LYS A 250 8.68 -16.30 -34.14
CA LYS A 250 7.55 -17.17 -33.80
C LYS A 250 6.71 -16.56 -32.68
N ARG A 251 5.38 -16.60 -32.75
CA ARG A 251 4.46 -16.16 -31.69
C ARG A 251 3.56 -17.30 -31.26
N VAL A 252 3.45 -17.53 -29.95
CA VAL A 252 2.69 -18.64 -29.38
C VAL A 252 1.87 -18.17 -28.18
N VAL A 253 0.62 -18.63 -28.10
CA VAL A 253 -0.27 -18.40 -26.98
C VAL A 253 -0.43 -19.69 -26.17
N ILE A 254 -0.26 -19.60 -24.86
CA ILE A 254 -0.41 -20.70 -23.91
C ILE A 254 -1.55 -20.35 -22.98
N THR A 255 -2.63 -21.12 -23.05
CA THR A 255 -3.78 -20.96 -22.16
C THR A 255 -3.72 -21.96 -21.02
N ILE A 256 -3.86 -21.47 -19.79
CA ILE A 256 -3.66 -22.25 -18.56
C ILE A 256 -4.94 -22.21 -17.70
N PRO A 257 -5.35 -23.33 -17.10
CA PRO A 257 -6.48 -23.35 -16.16
C PRO A 257 -6.04 -22.91 -14.76
N PHE A 258 -6.89 -22.19 -14.02
CA PHE A 258 -6.64 -21.91 -12.60
C PHE A 258 -6.57 -23.18 -11.75
N THR A 259 -5.86 -23.10 -10.62
CA THR A 259 -6.09 -24.03 -9.51
C THR A 259 -7.48 -23.82 -8.91
N ALA A 260 -8.05 -24.84 -8.24
CA ALA A 260 -9.37 -24.72 -7.60
C ALA A 260 -9.44 -23.57 -6.56
N VAL A 261 -8.32 -23.27 -5.89
CA VAL A 261 -8.21 -22.16 -4.94
C VAL A 261 -8.22 -20.81 -5.66
N GLU A 262 -7.46 -20.67 -6.75
CA GLU A 262 -7.43 -19.45 -7.56
C GLU A 262 -8.76 -19.18 -8.25
N GLU A 263 -9.40 -20.22 -8.83
CA GLU A 263 -10.71 -20.12 -9.47
C GLU A 263 -11.77 -19.65 -8.47
N GLN A 264 -11.79 -20.24 -7.28
CA GLN A 264 -12.68 -19.84 -6.19
C GLN A 264 -12.44 -18.39 -5.75
N ARG A 265 -11.17 -17.99 -5.63
CA ARG A 265 -10.81 -16.62 -5.26
C ARG A 265 -11.23 -15.63 -6.35
N TYR A 266 -10.99 -15.95 -7.60
CA TYR A 266 -11.35 -15.14 -8.76
C TYR A 266 -12.87 -14.96 -8.85
N GLY A 267 -13.63 -16.05 -8.72
CA GLY A 267 -15.09 -16.01 -8.73
C GLY A 267 -15.68 -15.09 -7.66
N GLN A 268 -15.16 -15.15 -6.42
CA GLN A 268 -15.58 -14.25 -5.34
C GLN A 268 -15.29 -12.77 -5.63
N LEU A 269 -14.14 -12.48 -6.25
CA LEU A 269 -13.80 -11.12 -6.65
C LEU A 269 -14.67 -10.64 -7.82
N PHE A 270 -15.06 -11.54 -8.71
CA PHE A 270 -15.99 -11.24 -9.81
C PHE A 270 -17.41 -10.96 -9.30
N GLU A 271 -17.93 -11.78 -8.38
CA GLU A 271 -19.21 -11.54 -7.69
C GLU A 271 -19.20 -10.17 -6.99
N LYS A 272 -18.15 -9.89 -6.22
CA LYS A 272 -18.01 -8.60 -5.53
C LYS A 272 -17.90 -7.41 -6.49
N MET A 273 -17.25 -7.61 -7.64
CA MET A 273 -17.20 -6.61 -8.71
C MET A 273 -18.62 -6.31 -9.22
N CYS A 274 -19.41 -7.34 -9.52
CA CYS A 274 -20.79 -7.20 -9.96
C CYS A 274 -21.62 -6.43 -8.92
N GLU A 275 -21.57 -6.82 -7.64
CA GLU A 275 -22.26 -6.13 -6.54
C GLU A 275 -21.86 -4.64 -6.43
N ASP A 276 -20.55 -4.34 -6.39
CA ASP A 276 -20.04 -2.97 -6.27
C ASP A 276 -20.39 -2.08 -7.47
N CYS A 277 -20.55 -2.70 -8.64
CA CYS A 277 -20.98 -2.08 -9.89
C CYS A 277 -22.51 -2.03 -10.06
N GLY A 278 -23.29 -2.67 -9.18
CA GLY A 278 -24.76 -2.72 -9.29
C GLY A 278 -25.27 -3.63 -10.41
N LEU A 279 -24.49 -4.66 -10.76
CA LEU A 279 -24.74 -5.63 -11.82
C LEU A 279 -24.91 -7.03 -11.25
N ASP A 280 -25.57 -7.91 -12.00
CA ASP A 280 -25.57 -9.35 -11.76
C ASP A 280 -24.37 -10.04 -12.47
N LEU A 281 -24.28 -11.36 -12.33
CA LEU A 281 -23.20 -12.16 -12.93
C LEU A 281 -23.21 -12.19 -14.47
N SER A 282 -24.34 -11.86 -15.10
CA SER A 282 -24.48 -11.74 -16.55
C SER A 282 -24.17 -10.33 -17.07
N GLY A 283 -24.01 -9.37 -16.15
CA GLY A 283 -23.87 -7.95 -16.48
C GLY A 283 -25.20 -7.23 -16.61
N ALA A 284 -26.34 -7.82 -16.24
CA ALA A 284 -27.61 -7.09 -16.19
C ALA A 284 -27.69 -6.22 -14.92
N PRO A 285 -28.29 -5.02 -14.99
CA PRO A 285 -28.40 -4.13 -13.84
C PRO A 285 -29.33 -4.70 -12.77
N LEU A 286 -28.96 -4.54 -11.49
CA LEU A 286 -29.79 -4.96 -10.36
C LEU A 286 -31.00 -4.04 -10.12
N ASN A 287 -30.88 -2.76 -10.50
CA ASN A 287 -31.89 -1.72 -10.30
C ASN A 287 -32.18 -1.01 -11.63
N ASP A 288 -33.43 -0.62 -11.86
CA ASP A 288 -33.86 0.07 -13.09
C ASP A 288 -33.21 1.46 -13.28
N ASP A 289 -32.79 2.11 -12.20
CA ASP A 289 -32.11 3.42 -12.21
C ASP A 289 -30.60 3.35 -12.52
N TRP A 290 -30.09 2.16 -12.86
CA TRP A 290 -28.65 1.97 -13.11
C TRP A 290 -28.22 2.61 -14.44
N ASN A 291 -27.16 3.41 -14.40
CA ASN A 291 -26.65 4.12 -15.57
C ASN A 291 -25.23 3.66 -15.96
N PRO A 292 -25.05 2.97 -17.11
CA PRO A 292 -23.74 2.52 -17.60
C PRO A 292 -22.79 3.67 -17.93
N GLU A 293 -23.34 4.85 -18.26
CA GLU A 293 -22.58 6.01 -18.69
C GLU A 293 -22.04 6.85 -17.52
N SER A 294 -22.40 6.50 -16.28
CA SER A 294 -21.97 7.18 -15.06
C SER A 294 -20.47 7.09 -14.84
N LEU A 295 -19.81 8.23 -14.60
CA LEU A 295 -18.36 8.29 -14.33
C LEU A 295 -17.95 7.40 -13.15
N ALA A 296 -18.77 7.36 -12.08
CA ALA A 296 -18.47 6.56 -10.90
C ALA A 296 -18.49 5.04 -11.21
N VAL A 297 -19.43 4.59 -12.04
CA VAL A 297 -19.54 3.18 -12.45
C VAL A 297 -18.37 2.82 -13.35
N ILE A 298 -18.04 3.68 -14.32
CA ILE A 298 -16.91 3.48 -15.23
C ILE A 298 -15.58 3.40 -14.47
N GLU A 299 -15.35 4.28 -13.50
CA GLU A 299 -14.13 4.25 -12.67
C GLU A 299 -14.06 3.01 -11.79
N LYS A 300 -15.20 2.56 -11.22
CA LYS A 300 -15.29 1.28 -10.49
C LYS A 300 -14.96 0.10 -11.39
N MET A 301 -15.58 0.00 -12.58
CA MET A 301 -15.31 -1.07 -13.55
C MET A 301 -13.85 -1.11 -13.99
N ARG A 302 -13.22 0.06 -14.19
CA ARG A 302 -11.78 0.16 -14.49
C ARG A 302 -10.91 -0.37 -13.36
N SER A 303 -11.20 0.06 -12.14
CA SER A 303 -10.49 -0.38 -10.94
C SER A 303 -10.58 -1.91 -10.77
N TRP A 304 -11.79 -2.45 -10.92
CA TRP A 304 -12.04 -3.88 -10.85
C TRP A 304 -11.41 -4.68 -11.99
N LEU A 305 -11.42 -4.18 -13.23
CA LEU A 305 -10.75 -4.84 -14.34
C LEU A 305 -9.25 -4.96 -14.09
N VAL A 306 -8.60 -3.91 -13.57
CA VAL A 306 -7.19 -3.98 -13.16
C VAL A 306 -6.99 -5.03 -12.07
N ARG A 307 -7.90 -5.07 -11.09
CA ARG A 307 -7.88 -6.02 -9.98
C ARG A 307 -8.00 -7.49 -10.42
N LEU A 308 -8.95 -7.77 -11.31
CA LEU A 308 -9.17 -9.10 -11.87
C LEU A 308 -7.97 -9.56 -12.71
N ARG A 309 -7.39 -8.67 -13.52
CA ARG A 309 -6.15 -8.95 -14.27
C ARG A 309 -4.97 -9.26 -13.33
N GLN A 310 -4.80 -8.50 -12.25
CA GLN A 310 -3.75 -8.77 -11.25
C GLN A 310 -3.96 -10.12 -10.54
N THR A 311 -5.21 -10.48 -10.25
CA THR A 311 -5.55 -11.78 -9.64
C THR A 311 -5.20 -12.95 -10.56
N CYS A 312 -5.31 -12.78 -11.89
CA CYS A 312 -4.88 -13.78 -12.87
C CYS A 312 -3.36 -14.02 -12.87
N LEU A 313 -2.58 -13.03 -12.44
CA LEU A 313 -1.13 -13.13 -12.31
C LEU A 313 -0.71 -13.82 -11.00
N HIS A 314 -1.28 -13.37 -9.89
CA HIS A 314 -1.01 -13.92 -8.57
C HIS A 314 -2.19 -13.65 -7.61
N PRO A 315 -2.63 -14.64 -6.82
CA PRO A 315 -3.79 -14.51 -5.95
C PRO A 315 -3.61 -13.56 -4.75
N ALA A 316 -2.38 -13.13 -4.43
CA ALA A 316 -2.16 -12.20 -3.31
C ALA A 316 -2.30 -10.74 -3.75
N GLU A 317 -3.35 -10.10 -3.26
CA GLU A 317 -3.46 -8.65 -3.26
C GLU A 317 -2.94 -8.02 -1.96
N ASN A 318 -2.76 -6.69 -2.01
CA ASN A 318 -2.39 -5.74 -0.97
C ASN A 318 -3.28 -5.73 0.30
N THR A 319 -3.69 -6.88 0.83
CA THR A 319 -4.15 -6.98 2.22
C THR A 319 -2.93 -7.07 3.14
N ARG A 320 -2.04 -6.07 3.05
CA ARG A 320 -0.82 -5.95 3.88
C ARG A 320 -1.11 -5.85 5.38
N ARG A 321 -2.38 -5.70 5.77
CA ARG A 321 -2.79 -5.38 7.14
C ARG A 321 -3.73 -6.37 7.81
N ALA A 322 -4.23 -7.41 7.14
CA ALA A 322 -5.35 -8.14 7.72
C ALA A 322 -4.99 -9.17 8.80
N PHE A 323 -3.83 -9.85 8.78
CA PHE A 323 -3.62 -11.00 9.70
C PHE A 323 -2.17 -11.32 10.10
N GLY A 324 -1.26 -10.35 10.18
CA GLY A 324 -0.01 -10.55 10.94
C GLY A 324 1.00 -11.58 10.42
N ILE A 325 0.83 -12.07 9.20
CA ILE A 325 1.82 -12.98 8.59
C ILE A 325 2.99 -12.12 8.12
N SER A 326 4.14 -12.28 8.76
CA SER A 326 5.41 -11.60 8.46
C SER A 326 6.08 -12.08 7.17
N ASN A 327 5.55 -13.11 6.51
CA ASN A 327 6.00 -13.52 5.18
C ASN A 327 5.52 -12.51 4.15
N GLY A 328 6.46 -12.00 3.35
CA GLY A 328 6.29 -10.87 2.44
C GLY A 328 5.20 -11.00 1.37
N PRO A 329 5.25 -10.21 0.28
CA PRO A 329 4.17 -10.14 -0.70
C PRO A 329 3.91 -11.47 -1.45
N LEU A 330 4.87 -12.40 -1.47
CA LEU A 330 4.73 -13.71 -2.08
C LEU A 330 4.05 -14.68 -1.09
N ARG A 331 2.85 -15.15 -1.44
CA ARG A 331 2.12 -16.19 -0.70
C ARG A 331 1.96 -17.44 -1.55
N SER A 332 2.09 -18.60 -0.93
CA SER A 332 1.75 -19.88 -1.57
C SER A 332 0.23 -20.02 -1.72
N VAL A 333 -0.21 -20.89 -2.63
CA VAL A 333 -1.65 -21.18 -2.81
C VAL A 333 -2.28 -21.72 -1.51
N ALA A 334 -1.52 -22.50 -0.73
CA ALA A 334 -1.95 -22.99 0.58
C ALA A 334 -2.15 -21.86 1.60
N GLU A 335 -1.23 -20.90 1.66
CA GLU A 335 -1.36 -19.72 2.54
C GLU A 335 -2.55 -18.84 2.13
N VAL A 336 -2.81 -18.70 0.82
CA VAL A 336 -4.00 -18.00 0.33
C VAL A 336 -5.28 -18.70 0.78
N LEU A 337 -5.32 -20.03 0.70
CA LEU A 337 -6.46 -20.82 1.15
C LEU A 337 -6.72 -20.65 2.65
N GLU A 338 -5.68 -20.67 3.48
CA GLU A 338 -5.79 -20.39 4.91
C GLU A 338 -6.34 -18.98 5.18
N VAL A 339 -5.88 -17.96 4.44
CA VAL A 339 -6.43 -16.60 4.54
C VAL A 339 -7.91 -16.55 4.13
N MET A 340 -8.32 -17.33 3.12
CA MET A 340 -9.72 -17.42 2.71
C MET A 340 -10.59 -18.10 3.78
N ILE A 341 -10.08 -19.14 4.44
CA ILE A 341 -10.75 -19.80 5.58
C ILE A 341 -10.90 -18.80 6.73
N ASP A 342 -9.82 -18.11 7.10
CA ASP A 342 -9.84 -17.12 8.18
C ASP A 342 -10.79 -15.95 7.90
N GLN A 343 -10.84 -15.45 6.65
CA GLN A 343 -11.79 -14.41 6.23
C GLN A 343 -13.24 -14.88 6.34
N ASN A 344 -13.51 -16.11 5.91
CA ASN A 344 -14.85 -16.69 6.00
C ASN A 344 -15.27 -16.92 7.45
N ASP A 345 -14.35 -17.34 8.31
CA ASP A 345 -14.59 -17.51 9.75
C ASP A 345 -14.91 -16.17 10.44
N VAL A 346 -14.24 -15.08 10.04
CA VAL A 346 -14.59 -13.72 10.53
C VAL A 346 -16.01 -13.34 10.14
N LEU A 347 -16.45 -13.64 8.92
CA LEU A 347 -17.81 -13.36 8.48
C LEU A 347 -18.84 -14.19 9.26
N ILE A 348 -18.56 -15.49 9.48
CA ILE A 348 -19.41 -16.37 10.29
C ILE A 348 -19.59 -15.79 11.69
N HIS A 349 -18.50 -15.47 12.38
CA HIS A 349 -18.57 -14.99 13.76
C HIS A 349 -19.21 -13.59 13.87
N ALA A 350 -19.03 -12.73 12.86
CA ALA A 350 -19.70 -11.42 12.83
C ALA A 350 -21.23 -11.58 12.71
N ASP A 351 -21.69 -12.45 11.82
CA ASP A 351 -23.11 -12.74 11.64
C ASP A 351 -23.69 -13.50 12.86
N GLU A 352 -22.95 -14.45 13.45
CA GLU A 352 -23.33 -15.14 14.70
C GLU A 352 -23.49 -14.17 15.87
N ARG A 353 -22.56 -13.21 16.02
CA ARG A 353 -22.69 -12.13 17.02
C ARG A 353 -23.91 -11.26 16.76
N SER A 354 -24.17 -10.90 15.51
CA SER A 354 -25.36 -10.12 15.14
C SER A 354 -26.66 -10.87 15.46
N LEU A 355 -26.69 -12.19 15.22
CA LEU A 355 -27.82 -13.05 15.57
C LEU A 355 -28.07 -13.07 17.08
N LEU A 356 -27.03 -13.35 17.89
CA LEU A 356 -27.13 -13.39 19.35
C LEU A 356 -27.55 -12.03 19.94
N LEU A 357 -27.01 -10.92 19.44
CA LEU A 357 -27.43 -9.58 19.86
C LEU A 357 -28.91 -9.31 19.51
N SER A 358 -29.38 -9.73 18.34
CA SER A 358 -30.80 -9.60 17.98
C SER A 358 -31.69 -10.41 18.92
N GLN A 359 -31.31 -11.65 19.23
CA GLN A 359 -32.04 -12.51 20.16
C GLN A 359 -32.07 -11.92 21.58
N LEU A 360 -30.93 -11.39 22.06
CA LEU A 360 -30.84 -10.72 23.36
C LEU A 360 -31.78 -9.52 23.43
N ARG A 361 -31.79 -8.66 22.39
CA ARG A 361 -32.73 -7.53 22.28
C ARG A 361 -34.18 -7.98 22.24
N ARG A 362 -34.49 -9.05 21.51
CA ARG A 362 -35.84 -9.63 21.47
C ARG A 362 -36.27 -10.16 22.85
N GLY A 363 -35.34 -10.71 23.63
CA GLY A 363 -35.58 -11.08 25.03
C GLY A 363 -35.88 -9.89 25.93
N GLN A 364 -35.19 -8.75 25.75
CA GLN A 364 -35.49 -7.51 26.48
C GLN A 364 -36.87 -6.93 26.12
N LEU A 365 -37.35 -7.11 24.88
CA LEU A 365 -38.73 -6.75 24.51
C LEU A 365 -39.76 -7.58 25.29
N LEU A 366 -39.49 -8.88 25.48
CA LEU A 366 -40.32 -9.78 26.29
C LEU A 366 -40.26 -9.41 27.78
N GLU A 367 -39.08 -9.05 28.28
CA GLU A 367 -38.88 -8.55 29.64
C GLU A 367 -39.71 -7.29 29.90
N ASN A 368 -39.63 -6.29 29.01
CA ASN A 368 -40.41 -5.05 29.10
C ASN A 368 -41.93 -5.31 29.08
N ALA A 369 -42.38 -6.30 28.32
CA ALA A 369 -43.77 -6.74 28.26
C ALA A 369 -44.20 -7.64 29.45
N MET A 370 -43.33 -7.83 30.44
CA MET A 370 -43.55 -8.69 31.62
C MET A 370 -43.68 -10.20 31.29
N HIS A 371 -43.26 -10.63 30.10
CA HIS A 371 -43.21 -12.03 29.68
C HIS A 371 -41.91 -12.71 30.13
N ARG A 372 -41.61 -12.64 31.43
CA ARG A 372 -40.30 -12.95 32.01
C ARG A 372 -39.84 -14.40 31.79
N GLN A 373 -40.76 -15.35 31.74
CA GLN A 373 -40.42 -16.76 31.52
C GLN A 373 -40.03 -17.04 30.06
N GLN A 374 -40.70 -16.41 29.10
CA GLN A 374 -40.33 -16.50 27.69
C GLN A 374 -38.98 -15.80 27.41
N ALA A 375 -38.72 -14.69 28.11
CA ALA A 375 -37.42 -14.02 28.06
C ALA A 375 -36.29 -14.92 28.60
N LEU A 376 -36.52 -15.57 29.75
CA LEU A 376 -35.58 -16.52 30.36
C LEU A 376 -35.26 -17.70 29.42
N ASP A 377 -36.27 -18.30 28.82
CA ASP A 377 -36.08 -19.43 27.90
C ASP A 377 -35.25 -19.04 26.68
N LEU A 378 -35.52 -17.85 26.11
CA LEU A 378 -34.76 -17.32 24.99
C LEU A 378 -33.30 -17.03 25.37
N TRP A 379 -33.06 -16.38 26.51
CA TRP A 379 -31.70 -16.07 26.96
C TRP A 379 -30.88 -17.31 27.31
N LYS A 380 -31.51 -18.38 27.81
CA LYS A 380 -30.85 -19.67 27.99
C LYS A 380 -30.38 -20.28 26.66
N VAL A 381 -31.22 -20.26 25.64
CA VAL A 381 -30.85 -20.75 24.30
C VAL A 381 -29.68 -19.93 23.73
N SER A 382 -29.73 -18.59 23.87
CA SER A 382 -28.63 -17.73 23.44
C SER A 382 -27.35 -17.96 24.26
N LEU A 383 -27.47 -18.25 25.57
CA LEU A 383 -26.34 -18.56 26.44
C LEU A 383 -25.63 -19.87 26.06
N GLU A 384 -26.38 -20.92 25.73
CA GLU A 384 -25.82 -22.18 25.25
C GLU A 384 -25.01 -21.95 23.98
N HIS A 385 -25.58 -21.24 23.00
CA HIS A 385 -24.90 -20.93 21.74
C HIS A 385 -23.66 -20.04 21.95
N ALA A 386 -23.75 -18.99 22.78
CA ALA A 386 -22.61 -18.14 23.11
C ALA A 386 -21.48 -18.94 23.81
N SER A 387 -21.83 -19.89 24.66
CA SER A 387 -20.87 -20.74 25.37
C SER A 387 -20.13 -21.71 24.42
N GLU A 388 -20.81 -22.23 23.39
CA GLU A 388 -20.18 -23.01 22.33
C GLU A 388 -19.15 -22.19 21.54
N ILE A 389 -19.49 -20.94 21.18
CA ILE A 389 -18.58 -20.04 20.45
C ILE A 389 -17.35 -19.70 21.30
N VAL A 390 -17.54 -19.40 22.60
CA VAL A 390 -16.42 -19.15 23.53
C VAL A 390 -15.50 -20.35 23.62
N LYS A 391 -16.05 -21.57 23.72
CA LYS A 391 -15.26 -22.81 23.72
C LYS A 391 -14.43 -22.95 22.44
N GLU A 392 -15.04 -22.74 21.27
CA GLU A 392 -14.32 -22.80 19.99
C GLU A 392 -13.19 -21.76 19.92
N CYS A 393 -13.45 -20.54 20.38
CA CYS A 393 -12.44 -19.49 20.42
C CYS A 393 -11.28 -19.82 21.37
N ARG A 394 -11.55 -20.40 22.54
CA ARG A 394 -10.52 -20.88 23.48
C ARG A 394 -9.67 -21.98 22.87
N ASP A 395 -10.30 -22.98 22.25
CA ASP A 395 -9.59 -24.11 21.62
C ASP A 395 -8.67 -23.63 20.48
N ARG A 396 -9.14 -22.70 19.64
CA ARG A 396 -8.35 -22.12 18.55
C ARG A 396 -7.19 -21.26 19.06
N LEU A 397 -7.43 -20.41 20.06
CA LEU A 397 -6.38 -19.59 20.67
C LEU A 397 -5.29 -20.47 21.30
N HIS A 398 -5.68 -21.57 21.95
CA HIS A 398 -4.74 -22.54 22.52
C HIS A 398 -3.93 -23.25 21.44
N ALA A 399 -4.57 -23.71 20.35
CA ALA A 399 -3.89 -24.36 19.23
C ALA A 399 -2.84 -23.44 18.57
N GLU A 400 -3.14 -22.15 18.38
CA GLU A 400 -2.19 -21.20 17.79
C GLU A 400 -1.05 -20.84 18.76
N ARG A 401 -1.31 -20.75 20.07
CA ARG A 401 -0.24 -20.61 21.07
C ARG A 401 0.74 -21.78 21.03
N LEU A 402 0.25 -23.01 20.89
CA LEU A 402 1.10 -24.20 20.74
C LEU A 402 1.94 -24.17 19.46
N LYS A 403 1.36 -23.74 18.33
CA LYS A 403 2.12 -23.60 17.06
C LYS A 403 3.22 -22.55 17.17
N ASN A 404 2.96 -21.42 17.82
CA ASN A 404 3.96 -20.37 18.02
C ASN A 404 5.11 -20.85 18.92
N TRP A 405 4.80 -21.62 19.97
CA TRP A 405 5.82 -22.20 20.84
C TRP A 405 6.71 -23.20 20.08
N GLY A 406 6.12 -24.02 19.20
CA GLY A 406 6.86 -24.96 18.35
C GLY A 406 7.87 -24.29 17.41
N SER A 407 7.59 -23.09 16.90
CA SER A 407 8.51 -22.32 16.03
C SER A 407 9.58 -21.52 16.79
N SER A 408 9.44 -21.33 18.11
CA SER A 408 10.30 -20.45 18.92
C SER A 408 11.30 -21.23 19.80
N GLY A 409 11.39 -22.55 19.60
CA GLY A 409 12.09 -23.50 20.47
C GLY A 409 13.62 -23.42 20.53
N ASP A 410 14.27 -22.42 19.91
CA ASP A 410 15.75 -22.36 19.83
C ASP A 410 16.39 -21.16 20.54
N MET A 411 15.64 -20.36 21.32
CA MET A 411 16.23 -19.28 22.13
C MET A 411 15.47 -19.03 23.43
N VAL A 412 15.68 -19.87 24.46
CA VAL A 412 15.35 -19.49 25.84
C VAL A 412 16.45 -19.94 26.81
N GLN A 413 17.50 -19.14 26.92
CA GLN A 413 18.31 -18.98 28.13
C GLN A 413 18.88 -17.55 28.11
N GLY A 414 18.15 -16.59 28.71
CA GLY A 414 18.64 -15.21 28.78
C GLY A 414 17.66 -14.10 29.16
N ALA A 415 16.38 -14.38 29.44
CA ALA A 415 15.41 -13.33 29.77
C ALA A 415 15.15 -13.19 31.28
N MET A 416 16.20 -12.86 32.05
CA MET A 416 16.06 -12.37 33.44
C MET A 416 16.90 -11.12 33.66
N ALA A 417 16.74 -10.12 32.78
CA ALA A 417 17.11 -8.72 33.01
C ALA A 417 16.67 -7.91 31.78
N ALA A 418 15.39 -7.56 31.69
CA ALA A 418 14.89 -6.64 30.66
C ALA A 418 14.47 -5.33 31.32
N ASP A 419 15.00 -4.25 30.77
CA ASP A 419 14.80 -2.84 31.14
C ASP A 419 13.33 -2.43 30.83
N PRO A 420 12.57 -1.86 31.78
CA PRO A 420 11.13 -1.63 31.65
C PRO A 420 10.74 -0.52 30.64
N GLU A 421 11.68 0.20 30.04
CA GLU A 421 11.40 1.22 29.02
C GLU A 421 11.22 0.65 27.60
N SER A 422 11.49 -0.65 27.37
CA SER A 422 11.48 -1.26 26.02
C SER A 422 10.21 -2.06 25.64
N ASP A 423 9.27 -2.23 26.56
CA ASP A 423 8.15 -3.17 26.38
C ASP A 423 6.92 -2.58 25.65
N ASP A 424 6.83 -1.25 25.47
CA ASP A 424 5.70 -0.62 24.77
C ASP A 424 5.74 -0.88 23.24
N GLU A 425 6.93 -1.15 22.68
CA GLU A 425 7.07 -1.60 21.27
C GLU A 425 6.66 -3.08 21.06
N GLY A 426 6.61 -3.89 22.13
CA GLY A 426 6.18 -5.30 22.10
C GLY A 426 4.67 -5.50 21.99
N GLU A 427 3.86 -4.52 22.37
CA GLU A 427 2.39 -4.66 22.43
C GLU A 427 1.68 -4.23 21.12
N GLU A 428 2.18 -3.22 20.42
CA GLU A 428 1.74 -2.88 19.04
C GLU A 428 2.04 -4.02 18.06
N THR A 429 3.15 -4.73 18.30
CA THR A 429 3.52 -5.91 17.52
C THR A 429 2.61 -7.10 17.84
N ASP A 430 2.21 -7.32 19.10
CA ASP A 430 1.32 -8.44 19.49
C ASP A 430 -0.15 -8.25 19.04
N LYS A 431 -0.67 -7.00 18.98
CA LYS A 431 -2.00 -6.71 18.39
C LYS A 431 -2.09 -7.11 16.92
N ASN A 432 -0.98 -7.02 16.20
CA ASN A 432 -0.89 -7.37 14.80
C ASN A 432 -0.54 -8.84 14.57
N THR A 433 -0.40 -9.69 15.60
CA THR A 433 -0.16 -11.12 15.41
C THR A 433 -1.47 -11.90 15.20
N ARG A 434 -1.36 -13.11 14.61
CA ARG A 434 -2.47 -14.08 14.56
C ARG A 434 -3.03 -14.34 15.97
N VAL A 435 -2.16 -14.42 16.98
CA VAL A 435 -2.57 -14.63 18.38
C VAL A 435 -3.38 -13.45 18.90
N GLY A 436 -2.98 -12.20 18.62
CA GLY A 436 -3.74 -11.00 18.95
C GLY A 436 -5.15 -11.01 18.34
N ALA A 437 -5.28 -11.41 17.07
CA ALA A 437 -6.58 -11.54 16.40
C ALA A 437 -7.49 -12.59 17.07
N TYR A 438 -6.97 -13.76 17.44
CA TYR A 438 -7.77 -14.78 18.16
C TYR A 438 -8.12 -14.36 19.58
N ARG A 439 -7.26 -13.61 20.30
CA ARG A 439 -7.60 -13.02 21.60
C ARG A 439 -8.75 -12.03 21.48
N GLN A 440 -8.73 -11.16 20.47
CA GLN A 440 -9.81 -10.20 20.25
C GLN A 440 -11.14 -10.89 19.90
N ARG A 441 -11.10 -11.98 19.12
CA ARG A 441 -12.28 -12.82 18.85
C ARG A 441 -12.83 -13.44 20.14
N LEU A 442 -11.96 -14.01 20.98
CA LEU A 442 -12.35 -14.56 22.28
C LEU A 442 -13.01 -13.49 23.16
N ARG A 443 -12.42 -12.29 23.26
CA ARG A 443 -13.00 -11.17 24.02
C ARG A 443 -14.39 -10.80 23.50
N SER A 444 -14.59 -10.72 22.19
CA SER A 444 -15.90 -10.42 21.60
C SER A 444 -16.95 -11.51 21.89
N ALA A 445 -16.54 -12.77 21.95
CA ALA A 445 -17.43 -13.88 22.33
C ALA A 445 -17.76 -13.85 23.84
N LEU A 446 -16.77 -13.58 24.69
CA LEU A 446 -16.95 -13.44 26.15
C LEU A 446 -17.89 -12.29 26.51
N GLU A 447 -17.86 -11.19 25.76
CA GLU A 447 -18.78 -10.06 25.95
C GLU A 447 -20.25 -10.50 25.75
N ILE A 448 -20.54 -11.24 24.68
CA ILE A 448 -21.90 -11.77 24.45
C ILE A 448 -22.28 -12.78 25.52
N GLN A 449 -21.36 -13.66 25.92
CA GLN A 449 -21.59 -14.62 27.00
C GLN A 449 -21.89 -13.89 28.33
N HIS A 450 -21.15 -12.83 28.66
CA HIS A 450 -21.39 -12.00 29.84
C HIS A 450 -22.81 -11.40 29.82
N ILE A 451 -23.24 -10.83 28.69
CA ILE A 451 -24.59 -10.26 28.54
C ILE A 451 -25.66 -11.36 28.74
N CYS A 452 -25.49 -12.53 28.12
CA CYS A 452 -26.41 -13.66 28.27
C CYS A 452 -26.51 -14.12 29.73
N VAL A 453 -25.38 -14.29 30.43
CA VAL A 453 -25.35 -14.71 31.84
C VAL A 453 -26.00 -13.66 32.74
N PHE A 454 -25.68 -12.38 32.54
CA PHE A 454 -26.22 -11.28 33.32
C PHE A 454 -27.74 -11.15 33.17
N PHE A 455 -28.27 -11.17 31.94
CA PHE A 455 -29.71 -11.12 31.72
C PHE A 455 -30.44 -12.36 32.25
N THR A 456 -29.80 -13.54 32.19
CA THR A 456 -30.34 -14.75 32.82
C THR A 456 -30.42 -14.60 34.35
N GLY A 457 -29.40 -14.02 34.99
CA GLY A 457 -29.41 -13.70 36.42
C GLY A 457 -30.50 -12.69 36.79
N ASN A 458 -30.61 -11.61 36.02
CA ASN A 458 -31.65 -10.60 36.19
C ASN A 458 -33.07 -11.20 36.01
N ALA A 459 -33.26 -12.11 35.05
CA ALA A 459 -34.52 -12.85 34.90
C ALA A 459 -34.88 -13.66 36.16
N TYR A 460 -33.90 -14.35 36.75
CA TYR A 460 -34.12 -15.08 38.01
C TYR A 460 -34.51 -14.14 39.14
N TYR A 461 -33.83 -13.01 39.28
CA TYR A 461 -34.18 -11.96 40.25
C TYR A 461 -35.61 -11.45 40.05
N GLN A 462 -36.00 -11.10 38.82
CA GLN A 462 -37.33 -10.57 38.51
C GLN A 462 -38.46 -11.59 38.65
N ILE A 463 -38.19 -12.87 38.41
CA ILE A 463 -39.15 -13.94 38.68
C ILE A 463 -39.27 -14.13 40.20
N LYS A 464 -38.14 -14.27 40.90
CA LYS A 464 -38.04 -14.42 42.36
C LYS A 464 -38.80 -13.31 43.11
N THR A 465 -38.62 -12.06 42.68
CA THR A 465 -39.20 -10.87 43.34
C THR A 465 -40.67 -10.61 42.98
N ASP A 466 -41.24 -11.28 41.97
CA ASP A 466 -42.65 -11.11 41.62
C ASP A 466 -43.57 -11.93 42.54
N PRO A 467 -44.42 -11.28 43.36
CA PRO A 467 -45.34 -11.98 44.24
C PRO A 467 -46.40 -12.80 43.48
N LYS A 468 -46.61 -12.55 42.17
CA LYS A 468 -47.54 -13.29 41.31
C LYS A 468 -46.96 -14.60 40.78
N LEU A 469 -45.63 -14.69 40.68
CA LEU A 469 -44.94 -15.83 40.10
C LEU A 469 -44.32 -16.73 41.17
N THR A 470 -43.79 -16.16 42.25
CA THR A 470 -43.10 -16.92 43.30
C THR A 470 -43.57 -16.48 44.68
N THR A 471 -43.86 -17.44 45.55
CA THR A 471 -44.19 -17.15 46.95
C THR A 471 -42.89 -16.93 47.76
N PRO A 472 -42.79 -15.85 48.57
CA PRO A 472 -41.62 -15.61 49.42
C PRO A 472 -41.31 -16.82 50.32
N ASP A 473 -40.03 -17.13 50.50
CA ASP A 473 -39.50 -18.24 51.34
C ASP A 473 -39.89 -19.67 50.93
N SER A 474 -40.48 -19.86 49.74
CA SER A 474 -40.73 -21.20 49.17
C SER A 474 -39.44 -21.92 48.75
N GLU A 475 -39.51 -23.23 48.52
CA GLU A 475 -38.39 -23.98 47.93
C GLU A 475 -38.00 -23.45 46.54
N GLU A 476 -38.99 -23.01 45.75
CA GLU A 476 -38.77 -22.37 44.45
C GLU A 476 -38.04 -21.04 44.59
N PHE A 477 -38.41 -20.20 45.57
CA PHE A 477 -37.72 -18.95 45.90
C PHE A 477 -36.23 -19.17 46.21
N LYS A 478 -35.92 -20.11 47.11
CA LYS A 478 -34.53 -20.46 47.46
C LYS A 478 -33.74 -21.02 46.28
N SER A 479 -34.41 -21.77 45.40
CA SER A 479 -33.78 -22.31 44.19
C SER A 479 -33.44 -21.22 43.17
N LEU A 480 -34.29 -20.21 43.03
CA LEU A 480 -34.06 -19.06 42.14
C LEU A 480 -33.00 -18.13 42.70
N GLU A 481 -33.00 -17.91 44.01
CA GLU A 481 -31.96 -17.16 44.73
C GLU A 481 -30.58 -17.76 44.50
N LYS A 482 -30.44 -19.07 44.67
CA LYS A 482 -29.18 -19.77 44.38
C LYS A 482 -28.73 -19.61 42.93
N ARG A 483 -29.67 -19.73 41.97
CA ARG A 483 -29.36 -19.59 40.53
C ARG A 483 -29.01 -18.17 40.13
N GLU A 484 -29.60 -17.18 40.79
CA GLU A 484 -29.28 -15.77 40.65
C GLU A 484 -27.86 -15.48 41.13
N GLU A 485 -27.51 -15.93 42.34
CA GLU A 485 -26.15 -15.80 42.90
C GLU A 485 -25.11 -16.47 41.99
N GLU A 486 -25.37 -17.72 41.56
CA GLU A 486 -24.50 -18.45 40.64
C GLU A 486 -24.32 -17.69 39.29
N ALA A 487 -25.37 -17.06 38.79
CA ALA A 487 -25.31 -16.29 37.53
C ALA A 487 -24.51 -14.99 37.69
N TYR A 488 -24.72 -14.22 38.76
CA TYR A 488 -23.95 -12.99 38.99
C TYR A 488 -22.47 -13.27 39.26
N GLU A 489 -22.15 -14.34 39.99
CA GLU A 489 -20.76 -14.79 40.16
C GLU A 489 -20.13 -15.22 38.84
N ALA A 490 -20.84 -15.98 38.01
CA ALA A 490 -20.37 -16.34 36.68
C ALA A 490 -20.12 -15.10 35.79
N ALA A 491 -21.01 -14.10 35.84
CA ALA A 491 -20.82 -12.84 35.12
C ALA A 491 -19.60 -12.06 35.62
N LYS A 492 -19.36 -12.03 36.94
CA LYS A 492 -18.15 -11.42 37.55
C LYS A 492 -16.87 -12.09 37.05
N LEU A 493 -16.83 -13.43 37.00
CA LEU A 493 -15.67 -14.18 36.49
C LEU A 493 -15.39 -13.89 35.01
N ILE A 494 -16.42 -13.86 34.16
CA ILE A 494 -16.26 -13.55 32.73
C ILE A 494 -15.76 -12.11 32.55
N ARG A 495 -16.26 -11.16 33.34
CA ARG A 495 -15.79 -9.77 33.34
C ARG A 495 -14.30 -9.67 33.72
N LYS A 496 -13.89 -10.40 34.76
CA LYS A 496 -12.50 -10.48 35.20
C LYS A 496 -11.59 -11.05 34.10
N GLU A 497 -12.04 -12.08 33.38
CA GLU A 497 -11.32 -12.63 32.23
C GLU A 497 -11.16 -11.60 31.10
N MET A 498 -12.23 -10.84 30.78
CA MET A 498 -12.16 -9.80 29.75
C MET A 498 -11.20 -8.64 30.10
N LEU A 499 -11.12 -8.28 31.38
CA LEU A 499 -10.28 -7.18 31.88
C LEU A 499 -8.87 -7.62 32.29
N ASN A 500 -8.54 -8.92 32.17
CA ASN A 500 -7.29 -9.47 32.69
C ASN A 500 -6.05 -8.74 32.13
N ASP A 501 -5.96 -8.60 30.80
CA ASP A 501 -4.79 -8.00 30.13
C ASP A 501 -4.49 -6.57 30.62
N ILE A 502 -5.53 -5.72 30.72
CA ILE A 502 -5.37 -4.35 31.19
C ILE A 502 -5.12 -4.30 32.70
N SER A 503 -5.71 -5.21 33.48
CA SER A 503 -5.50 -5.31 34.93
C SER A 503 -4.06 -5.74 35.27
N GLU A 504 -3.48 -6.68 34.53
CA GLU A 504 -2.09 -7.12 34.67
C GLU A 504 -1.14 -5.98 34.30
N LYS A 505 -1.44 -5.25 33.20
CA LYS A 505 -0.66 -4.07 32.80
C LYS A 505 -0.63 -3.02 33.90
N VAL A 506 -1.79 -2.62 34.41
CA VAL A 506 -1.89 -1.68 35.53
C VAL A 506 -1.17 -2.20 36.78
N GLY A 507 -1.34 -3.50 37.09
CA GLY A 507 -0.67 -4.16 38.21
C GLY A 507 0.86 -4.10 38.13
N ARG A 508 1.45 -4.24 36.93
CA ARG A 508 2.90 -4.09 36.71
C ARG A 508 3.37 -2.68 37.08
N TYR A 509 2.72 -1.63 36.56
CA TYR A 509 3.07 -0.24 36.85
C TYR A 509 2.89 0.10 38.34
N MET A 510 1.79 -0.33 38.96
CA MET A 510 1.55 -0.15 40.39
C MET A 510 2.65 -0.82 41.23
N LYS A 511 3.09 -2.02 40.85
CA LYS A 511 4.18 -2.72 41.54
C LYS A 511 5.52 -1.98 41.44
N ILE A 512 5.81 -1.36 40.29
CA ILE A 512 7.02 -0.54 40.10
C ILE A 512 6.98 0.68 41.02
N ILE A 513 5.87 1.42 41.05
CA ILE A 513 5.71 2.60 41.92
C ILE A 513 5.79 2.20 43.39
N LYS A 514 5.12 1.11 43.78
CA LYS A 514 5.17 0.57 45.15
C LYS A 514 6.60 0.20 45.55
N GLY A 515 7.35 -0.45 44.65
CA GLY A 515 8.76 -0.80 44.86
C GLY A 515 9.65 0.44 45.04
N LYS A 516 9.51 1.45 44.17
CA LYS A 516 10.28 2.70 44.26
C LYS A 516 9.96 3.49 45.52
N SER A 517 8.68 3.54 45.92
CA SER A 517 8.24 4.23 47.14
C SER A 517 8.76 3.55 48.41
N LEU A 518 8.63 2.23 48.53
CA LEU A 518 9.09 1.48 49.72
C LEU A 518 10.62 1.46 49.86
N ASN A 519 11.35 1.43 48.75
CA ASN A 519 12.81 1.38 48.75
C ASN A 519 13.46 2.77 48.81
N GLY A 520 12.69 3.86 48.89
CA GLY A 520 13.21 5.23 48.89
C GLY A 520 13.96 5.61 47.60
N GLN A 521 13.57 5.02 46.46
CA GLN A 521 14.22 5.21 45.15
C GLN A 521 13.50 6.25 44.26
N LEU A 522 12.53 6.97 44.81
CA LEU A 522 11.96 8.15 44.15
C LEU A 522 13.02 9.26 44.05
N VAL A 523 12.86 10.16 43.08
CA VAL A 523 13.88 11.19 42.81
C VAL A 523 14.05 12.10 44.02
N ASP A 524 15.28 12.18 44.55
CA ASP A 524 15.61 13.12 45.62
C ASP A 524 15.90 14.51 45.03
N ILE A 525 15.29 15.55 45.60
CA ILE A 525 15.50 16.94 45.19
C ILE A 525 16.46 17.58 46.18
N PRO A 526 17.76 17.70 45.86
CA PRO A 526 18.75 18.22 46.80
C PRO A 526 18.46 19.68 47.11
N LYS A 527 18.58 20.04 48.40
CA LYS A 527 18.40 21.41 48.89
C LYS A 527 19.46 22.34 48.29
N MET A 528 19.04 23.43 47.66
CA MET A 528 19.93 24.45 47.11
C MET A 528 20.54 25.28 48.25
N ARG A 529 21.87 25.33 48.32
CA ARG A 529 22.62 26.03 49.38
C ARG A 529 23.62 27.00 48.76
N PRO A 530 23.34 28.31 48.76
CA PRO A 530 24.28 29.30 48.26
C PRO A 530 25.44 29.43 49.27
N GLU A 531 26.66 29.11 48.85
CA GLU A 531 27.86 29.29 49.68
C GLU A 531 28.38 30.72 49.51
N LEU A 532 27.91 31.64 50.37
CA LEU A 532 28.34 33.04 50.37
C LEU A 532 29.48 33.26 51.38
N TYR A 533 30.73 33.28 50.91
CA TYR A 533 31.92 33.41 51.76
C TYR A 533 32.11 34.83 52.34
N ALA A 534 31.77 35.87 51.56
CA ALA A 534 31.72 37.29 51.96
C ALA A 534 30.90 38.09 50.94
N ARG A 535 30.39 39.28 51.31
CA ARG A 535 29.59 40.15 50.41
C ARG A 535 30.43 41.35 49.95
N GLY A 536 30.91 41.33 48.70
CA GLY A 536 31.58 42.48 48.05
C GLY A 536 30.58 43.60 47.71
N LEU A 537 31.07 44.84 47.56
CA LEU A 537 30.19 46.00 47.29
C LEU A 537 29.53 45.93 45.91
N GLU A 538 30.21 45.37 44.90
CA GLU A 538 29.66 45.23 43.53
C GLU A 538 28.90 43.91 43.36
N ALA A 539 29.28 42.86 44.11
CA ALA A 539 28.67 41.53 44.03
C ALA A 539 27.38 41.37 44.86
N ARG A 540 27.15 42.23 45.87
CA ARG A 540 26.05 42.11 46.84
C ARG A 540 24.68 41.90 46.19
N ARG A 541 24.34 42.69 45.16
CA ARG A 541 23.04 42.60 44.49
C ARG A 541 22.80 41.22 43.86
N VAL A 542 23.84 40.64 43.25
CA VAL A 542 23.74 39.33 42.58
C VAL A 542 23.74 38.19 43.61
N PHE A 543 24.45 38.37 44.72
CA PHE A 543 24.49 37.39 45.82
C PHE A 543 23.17 37.33 46.60
N ASP A 544 22.60 38.48 46.96
CA ASP A 544 21.29 38.56 47.63
C ASP A 544 20.21 37.91 46.73
N LYS A 545 20.25 38.21 45.42
CA LYS A 545 19.35 37.58 44.42
C LYS A 545 19.53 36.06 44.30
N LEU A 546 20.75 35.53 44.42
CA LEU A 546 21.02 34.09 44.43
C LEU A 546 20.50 33.43 45.73
N GLU A 547 20.61 34.12 46.87
CA GLU A 547 20.12 33.65 48.17
C GLU A 547 18.59 33.52 48.17
N ASP A 548 17.90 34.59 47.79
CA ASP A 548 16.44 34.63 47.67
C ASP A 548 15.92 33.58 46.67
N PHE A 549 16.62 33.40 45.55
CA PHE A 549 16.28 32.36 44.56
C PHE A 549 16.40 30.94 45.16
N CYS A 550 17.47 30.66 45.89
CA CYS A 550 17.67 29.34 46.50
C CYS A 550 16.62 29.05 47.58
N GLU A 551 16.23 30.04 48.39
CA GLU A 551 15.18 29.89 49.40
C GLU A 551 13.82 29.57 48.76
N SER A 552 13.42 30.33 47.74
CA SER A 552 12.18 30.11 47.01
C SER A 552 12.13 28.72 46.35
N MET A 553 13.25 28.29 45.73
CA MET A 553 13.33 26.98 45.08
C MET A 553 13.32 25.79 46.05
N ASN A 554 13.73 26.00 47.30
CA ASN A 554 13.66 24.99 48.36
C ASN A 554 12.22 24.84 48.88
N GLN A 555 11.50 25.95 49.11
CA GLN A 555 10.08 25.92 49.48
C GLN A 555 9.23 25.24 48.39
N HIS A 556 9.52 25.54 47.12
CA HIS A 556 8.88 24.88 45.99
C HIS A 556 9.15 23.35 45.97
N ALA A 557 10.33 22.89 46.38
CA ALA A 557 10.67 21.46 46.43
C ALA A 557 9.88 20.72 47.54
N GLU A 558 9.70 21.34 48.71
CA GLU A 558 8.91 20.79 49.81
C GLU A 558 7.44 20.59 49.40
N GLN A 559 6.86 21.58 48.70
CA GLN A 559 5.49 21.47 48.20
C GLN A 559 5.33 20.39 47.12
N TYR A 560 6.31 20.29 46.22
CA TYR A 560 6.33 19.23 45.20
C TYR A 560 6.33 17.84 45.84
N GLU A 561 7.11 17.64 46.91
CA GLU A 561 7.16 16.38 47.65
C GLU A 561 5.81 16.03 48.27
N ALA A 562 5.14 16.99 48.90
CA ALA A 562 3.83 16.77 49.53
C ALA A 562 2.79 16.27 48.53
N TRP A 563 2.71 16.89 47.35
CA TRP A 563 1.80 16.47 46.28
C TRP A 563 2.20 15.14 45.65
N ARG A 564 3.50 14.88 45.53
CA ARG A 564 4.01 13.59 45.06
C ARG A 564 3.53 12.43 45.95
N GLN A 565 3.60 12.59 47.28
CA GLN A 565 3.15 11.54 48.21
C GLN A 565 1.65 11.26 48.10
N ILE A 566 0.84 12.30 47.91
CA ILE A 566 -0.60 12.15 47.69
C ILE A 566 -0.87 11.41 46.36
N MET A 567 -0.17 11.78 45.29
CA MET A 567 -0.29 11.12 43.99
C MET A 567 0.09 9.63 44.06
N VAL A 568 1.19 9.29 44.75
CA VAL A 568 1.59 7.89 44.97
C VAL A 568 0.52 7.11 45.72
N LYS A 569 -0.08 7.70 46.76
CA LYS A 569 -1.17 7.07 47.52
C LYS A 569 -2.39 6.79 46.64
N LEU A 570 -2.79 7.74 45.78
CA LEU A 570 -3.92 7.57 44.86
C LEU A 570 -3.64 6.51 43.77
N LEU A 571 -2.43 6.49 43.20
CA LEU A 571 -2.04 5.52 42.18
C LEU A 571 -1.96 4.07 42.70
N LEU A 572 -1.68 3.90 44.00
CA LEU A 572 -1.56 2.58 44.64
C LEU A 572 -2.87 2.02 45.19
N GLN A 573 -4.01 2.72 45.03
CA GLN A 573 -5.32 2.17 45.40
C GLN A 573 -5.68 0.95 44.53
N PRO A 574 -6.28 -0.10 45.11
CA PRO A 574 -6.66 -1.32 44.39
C PRO A 574 -7.68 -1.01 43.28
N LEU A 575 -7.71 -1.86 42.24
CA LEU A 575 -8.73 -1.81 41.20
C LEU A 575 -9.99 -2.55 41.66
N ILE A 576 -11.16 -2.12 41.18
CA ILE A 576 -12.44 -2.82 41.38
C ILE A 576 -12.32 -4.26 40.86
N ASP A 577 -12.95 -5.25 41.51
CA ASP A 577 -12.91 -6.70 41.20
C ASP A 577 -11.57 -7.44 41.49
N GLN A 578 -10.60 -6.80 42.17
CA GLN A 578 -9.38 -7.47 42.69
C GLN A 578 -9.46 -7.90 44.16
N GLU A 579 -10.44 -7.44 44.92
CA GLU A 579 -10.66 -7.85 46.32
C GLU A 579 -11.65 -9.02 46.38
N ASP A 580 -11.23 -10.14 46.99
CA ASP A 580 -12.03 -11.37 47.09
C ASP A 580 -13.09 -11.33 48.22
N GLU A 581 -13.15 -10.26 49.04
CA GLU A 581 -13.88 -10.27 50.32
C GLU A 581 -14.93 -9.17 50.54
N ASN A 582 -15.14 -8.23 49.60
CA ASN A 582 -16.17 -7.18 49.77
C ASN A 582 -17.40 -7.46 48.89
N GLU A 583 -18.58 -7.56 49.52
CA GLU A 583 -19.86 -7.52 48.83
C GLU A 583 -20.01 -6.14 48.17
N LEU A 584 -20.23 -6.12 46.84
CA LEU A 584 -20.34 -4.89 46.07
C LEU A 584 -21.59 -4.11 46.50
N GLU A 585 -21.45 -3.14 47.42
CA GLU A 585 -22.55 -2.28 47.89
C GLU A 585 -23.07 -1.28 46.83
N GLY A 586 -22.65 -1.39 45.55
CA GLY A 586 -23.06 -0.50 44.44
C GLY A 586 -22.38 0.88 44.43
N ASP A 587 -21.97 1.40 45.59
CA ASP A 587 -21.35 2.73 45.76
C ASP A 587 -19.84 2.77 45.41
N GLU A 588 -19.21 1.62 45.17
CA GLU A 588 -17.76 1.54 44.91
C GLU A 588 -17.33 2.23 43.62
N TYR A 589 -18.18 2.21 42.61
CA TYR A 589 -17.91 2.88 41.34
C TYR A 589 -17.89 4.41 41.50
N GLU A 590 -18.87 4.98 42.21
CA GLU A 590 -18.92 6.43 42.49
C GLU A 590 -17.76 6.88 43.39
N LYS A 591 -17.36 6.05 44.35
CA LYS A 591 -16.14 6.29 45.13
C LYS A 591 -14.92 6.28 44.22
N SER A 592 -14.79 5.33 43.30
CA SER A 592 -13.65 5.23 42.39
C SER A 592 -13.57 6.39 41.40
N THR A 593 -14.69 6.92 40.89
CA THR A 593 -14.69 8.06 39.97
C THR A 593 -14.23 9.35 40.67
N LYS A 594 -14.65 9.58 41.92
CA LYS A 594 -14.15 10.71 42.74
C LYS A 594 -12.63 10.68 42.92
N HIS A 595 -12.06 9.51 43.22
CA HIS A 595 -10.61 9.36 43.35
C HIS A 595 -9.85 9.59 42.03
N GLN A 596 -10.47 9.29 40.87
CA GLN A 596 -9.88 9.57 39.56
C GLN A 596 -9.84 11.07 39.25
N ASP A 597 -10.90 11.79 39.60
CA ASP A 597 -10.94 13.25 39.46
C ASP A 597 -9.89 13.92 40.34
N GLU A 598 -9.74 13.47 41.59
CA GLU A 598 -8.67 13.93 42.49
C GLU A 598 -7.27 13.65 41.93
N MET A 599 -7.04 12.44 41.41
CA MET A 599 -5.76 12.04 40.80
C MET A 599 -5.41 12.93 39.60
N TYR A 600 -6.39 13.32 38.79
CA TYR A 600 -6.17 14.24 37.67
C TYR A 600 -5.70 15.61 38.15
N VAL A 601 -6.32 16.16 39.20
CA VAL A 601 -5.93 17.47 39.75
C VAL A 601 -4.48 17.44 40.24
N TYR A 602 -4.09 16.43 41.03
CA TYR A 602 -2.72 16.31 41.53
C TYR A 602 -1.69 16.08 40.42
N MET A 603 -2.05 15.33 39.37
CA MET A 603 -1.18 15.13 38.21
C MET A 603 -0.91 16.45 37.47
N GLU A 604 -1.95 17.25 37.23
CA GLU A 604 -1.82 18.55 36.57
C GLU A 604 -1.01 19.52 37.44
N ALA A 605 -1.19 19.48 38.76
CA ALA A 605 -0.40 20.25 39.70
C ALA A 605 1.10 19.88 39.67
N LEU A 606 1.44 18.59 39.63
CA LEU A 606 2.83 18.12 39.53
C LEU A 606 3.48 18.51 38.20
N ARG A 607 2.76 18.40 37.07
CA ARG A 607 3.23 18.88 35.76
C ARG A 607 3.50 20.37 35.76
N ALA A 608 2.59 21.14 36.36
CA ALA A 608 2.69 22.59 36.39
C ALA A 608 3.80 23.09 37.32
N MET A 609 4.01 22.44 38.48
CA MET A 609 5.14 22.69 39.38
C MET A 609 6.48 22.30 38.73
N PHE A 610 6.52 21.16 38.01
CA PHE A 610 7.71 20.78 37.25
C PHE A 610 8.07 21.84 36.20
N ALA A 611 7.07 22.35 35.47
CA ALA A 611 7.26 23.40 34.48
C ALA A 611 7.74 24.72 35.09
N ASP A 612 7.20 25.12 36.24
CA ASP A 612 7.67 26.31 36.97
C ASP A 612 9.11 26.16 37.45
N ARG A 613 9.47 24.98 37.98
CA ARG A 613 10.85 24.65 38.38
C ARG A 613 11.80 24.71 37.18
N HIS A 614 11.39 24.14 36.04
CA HIS A 614 12.19 24.16 34.82
C HIS A 614 12.42 25.59 34.31
N ASP A 615 11.36 26.41 34.27
CA ASP A 615 11.43 27.83 33.89
C ASP A 615 12.38 28.61 34.82
N ALA A 616 12.28 28.40 36.13
CA ALA A 616 13.17 29.03 37.12
C ALA A 616 14.65 28.61 36.95
N LEU A 617 14.93 27.37 36.54
CA LEU A 617 16.31 26.90 36.33
C LEU A 617 16.90 27.39 34.99
N THR A 618 16.15 27.30 33.90
CA THR A 618 16.67 27.49 32.54
C THR A 618 16.34 28.87 31.94
N GLY A 619 15.30 29.54 32.45
CA GLY A 619 14.68 30.73 31.87
C GLY A 619 13.80 30.46 30.66
N GLN A 620 13.44 29.20 30.41
CA GLN A 620 12.58 28.79 29.29
C GLN A 620 11.18 28.45 29.79
N LYS A 621 10.23 29.33 29.46
CA LYS A 621 8.83 29.16 29.87
C LYS A 621 8.08 28.17 28.98
N ASN A 622 7.45 27.17 29.60
CA ASN A 622 6.51 26.29 28.90
C ASN A 622 5.15 26.98 28.73
N VAL A 623 4.92 27.57 27.54
CA VAL A 623 3.71 28.32 27.21
C VAL A 623 2.45 27.44 27.20
N LEU A 624 2.62 26.15 26.87
CA LEU A 624 1.51 25.22 26.70
C LEU A 624 0.88 24.87 28.05
N ILE A 625 1.70 24.49 29.03
CA ILE A 625 1.25 24.22 30.41
C ILE A 625 0.65 25.48 31.05
N ALA A 626 1.22 26.66 30.77
CA ALA A 626 0.66 27.93 31.25
C ALA A 626 -0.75 28.21 30.69
N HIS A 627 -1.01 27.81 29.44
CA HIS A 627 -2.34 27.91 28.84
C HIS A 627 -3.29 26.85 29.40
N GLU A 628 -2.86 25.59 29.56
CA GLU A 628 -3.63 24.49 30.14
C GLU A 628 -4.14 24.85 31.55
N VAL A 629 -3.25 25.33 32.42
CA VAL A 629 -3.61 25.78 33.78
C VAL A 629 -4.62 26.93 33.72
N LYS A 630 -4.41 27.92 32.85
CA LYS A 630 -5.31 29.07 32.73
C LYS A 630 -6.71 28.63 32.28
N SER A 631 -6.78 27.72 31.31
CA SER A 631 -8.04 27.12 30.86
C SER A 631 -8.71 26.31 31.97
N GLY A 632 -7.96 25.50 32.72
CA GLY A 632 -8.46 24.74 33.86
C GLY A 632 -9.03 25.62 34.97
N LEU A 633 -8.36 26.74 35.30
CA LEU A 633 -8.86 27.71 36.27
C LEU A 633 -10.19 28.34 35.84
N ILE A 634 -10.33 28.67 34.54
CA ILE A 634 -11.58 29.24 34.00
C ILE A 634 -12.72 28.20 34.07
N GLN A 635 -12.44 26.94 33.78
CA GLN A 635 -13.42 25.85 33.90
C GLN A 635 -13.84 25.64 35.36
N ALA A 636 -12.86 25.54 36.27
CA ALA A 636 -13.13 25.31 37.68
C ALA A 636 -13.94 26.46 38.33
N GLN A 637 -13.71 27.72 37.93
CA GLN A 637 -14.51 28.87 38.36
C GLN A 637 -15.98 28.80 37.92
N LYS A 638 -16.27 28.11 36.82
CA LYS A 638 -17.64 27.84 36.35
C LYS A 638 -18.28 26.61 37.01
N GLY A 639 -17.54 25.89 37.85
CA GLY A 639 -17.95 24.60 38.40
C GLY A 639 -17.81 23.44 37.41
N GLU A 640 -17.06 23.62 36.33
CA GLU A 640 -16.79 22.60 35.31
C GLU A 640 -15.40 21.96 35.53
N GLY A 641 -15.22 20.71 35.10
CA GLY A 641 -13.95 19.98 35.18
C GLY A 641 -13.83 19.03 36.38
N PRO A 642 -12.74 18.25 36.46
CA PRO A 642 -12.54 17.26 37.52
C PRO A 642 -12.26 17.95 38.86
N SER A 643 -13.05 17.61 39.90
CA SER A 643 -12.95 18.16 41.26
C SER A 643 -12.67 19.68 41.32
N PRO A 644 -13.57 20.56 40.82
CA PRO A 644 -13.30 21.99 40.63
C PRO A 644 -12.84 22.75 41.88
N LYS A 645 -13.40 22.39 43.04
CA LYS A 645 -13.05 23.01 44.34
C LYS A 645 -11.59 22.70 44.71
N LEU A 646 -11.19 21.44 44.58
CA LEU A 646 -9.83 20.97 44.86
C LEU A 646 -8.84 21.57 43.86
N PHE A 647 -9.21 21.69 42.59
CA PHE A 647 -8.38 22.31 41.55
C PHE A 647 -8.05 23.76 41.87
N LEU A 648 -9.03 24.56 42.32
CA LEU A 648 -8.80 25.96 42.71
C LEU A 648 -7.87 26.07 43.92
N GLU A 649 -8.06 25.23 44.95
CA GLU A 649 -7.23 25.19 46.16
C GLU A 649 -5.76 24.85 45.84
N ILE A 650 -5.54 23.84 44.99
CA ILE A 650 -4.20 23.39 44.61
C ILE A 650 -3.51 24.41 43.70
N MET A 651 -4.24 25.08 42.81
CA MET A 651 -3.65 26.12 41.96
C MET A 651 -3.35 27.43 42.72
N ASP A 652 -4.12 27.75 43.75
CA ASP A 652 -3.84 28.88 44.65
C ASP A 652 -2.55 28.64 45.46
N THR A 653 -2.42 27.45 46.06
CA THR A 653 -1.20 27.03 46.76
C THR A 653 0.03 26.96 45.83
N ARG A 654 -0.13 26.53 44.57
CA ARG A 654 0.92 26.65 43.55
C ARG A 654 1.33 28.11 43.32
N SER A 655 0.37 29.02 43.19
CA SER A 655 0.66 30.44 42.91
C SER A 655 1.48 31.10 44.03
N ASN A 656 1.26 30.69 45.29
CA ASN A 656 1.98 31.16 46.46
C ASN A 656 3.40 30.58 46.57
N THR A 657 3.65 29.38 46.02
CA THR A 657 4.95 28.68 46.08
C THR A 657 5.80 28.87 44.83
N LYS A 658 5.26 29.53 43.81
CA LYS A 658 5.94 29.80 42.54
C LYS A 658 7.07 30.84 42.74
N PRO A 659 8.28 30.61 42.19
CA PRO A 659 9.38 31.58 42.29
C PRO A 659 9.03 32.94 41.69
N ASP A 660 9.40 34.02 42.39
CA ASP A 660 9.14 35.39 41.96
C ASP A 660 9.82 35.67 40.60
N PRO A 661 9.06 36.06 39.56
CA PRO A 661 9.62 36.43 38.25
C PRO A 661 10.74 37.48 38.31
N GLN A 662 10.77 38.34 39.33
CA GLN A 662 11.81 39.37 39.49
C GLN A 662 13.19 38.79 39.80
N LEU A 663 13.26 37.58 40.39
CA LEU A 663 14.51 36.88 40.68
C LEU A 663 15.18 36.32 39.40
N GLY A 664 14.47 36.29 38.27
CA GLY A 664 14.98 35.74 37.01
C GLY A 664 15.19 34.23 37.08
N SER A 665 16.13 33.71 36.28
CA SER A 665 16.47 32.28 36.27
C SER A 665 17.86 32.01 36.82
N LEU A 666 18.11 30.79 37.30
CA LEU A 666 19.45 30.36 37.75
C LEU A 666 20.50 30.55 36.65
N ARG A 667 20.15 30.22 35.40
CA ARG A 667 20.99 30.49 34.23
C ARG A 667 21.26 31.99 34.04
N GLY A 668 20.26 32.84 34.26
CA GLY A 668 20.40 34.30 34.25
C GLY A 668 21.33 34.81 35.33
N ILE A 669 21.18 34.32 36.57
CA ILE A 669 22.04 34.67 37.70
C ILE A 669 23.49 34.24 37.43
N ILE A 670 23.71 33.05 36.87
CA ILE A 670 25.06 32.60 36.44
C ILE A 670 25.65 33.51 35.35
N SER A 671 24.83 34.01 34.42
CA SER A 671 25.27 34.97 33.40
C SER A 671 25.64 36.33 34.01
N GLU A 672 24.86 36.82 34.98
CA GLU A 672 25.17 38.04 35.73
C GLU A 672 26.48 37.88 36.51
N LEU A 673 26.68 36.74 37.18
CA LEU A 673 27.93 36.41 37.87
C LEU A 673 29.13 36.39 36.92
N ARG A 674 29.02 35.76 35.74
CA ARG A 674 30.10 35.76 34.73
C ARG A 674 30.44 37.15 34.22
N SER A 675 29.42 37.98 33.97
CA SER A 675 29.63 39.37 33.54
C SER A 675 30.33 40.19 34.63
N LEU A 676 29.96 39.97 35.89
CA LEU A 676 30.61 40.59 37.04
C LEU A 676 32.07 40.14 37.16
N THR A 677 32.35 38.84 37.06
CA THR A 677 33.71 38.28 37.06
C THR A 677 34.56 38.91 35.96
N THR A 678 34.07 38.98 34.72
CA THR A 678 34.80 39.57 33.59
C THR A 678 35.11 41.07 33.81
N SER A 679 34.17 41.81 34.40
CA SER A 679 34.37 43.22 34.75
C SER A 679 35.43 43.40 35.84
N LEU A 680 35.39 42.56 36.87
CA LEU A 680 36.34 42.58 37.98
C LEU A 680 37.74 42.12 37.55
N GLU A 681 37.86 41.16 36.63
CA GLU A 681 39.13 40.73 36.01
C GLU A 681 39.86 41.89 35.33
N TRP A 682 39.13 42.69 34.54
CA TRP A 682 39.72 43.85 33.84
C TRP A 682 40.21 44.91 34.83
N GLN A 683 39.44 45.17 35.89
CA GLN A 683 39.82 46.12 36.95
C GLN A 683 40.99 45.63 37.82
N ALA A 684 41.05 44.32 38.09
CA ALA A 684 42.15 43.69 38.81
C ALA A 684 43.45 43.74 37.98
N GLY A 685 43.37 43.48 36.67
CA GLY A 685 44.49 43.65 35.74
C GLY A 685 45.01 45.08 35.63
N GLY A 686 44.17 46.07 35.95
CA GLY A 686 44.53 47.49 36.09
C GLY A 686 45.18 47.88 37.43
N GLY A 687 45.40 46.92 38.36
CA GLY A 687 46.11 47.14 39.63
C GLY A 687 45.23 47.41 40.86
N SER A 688 43.91 47.21 40.78
CA SER A 688 43.00 47.40 41.92
C SER A 688 42.98 46.18 42.87
N SER A 689 43.54 46.33 44.07
CA SER A 689 43.54 45.26 45.11
C SER A 689 42.14 44.89 45.61
N ARG A 690 41.22 45.86 45.64
CA ARG A 690 39.80 45.64 45.96
C ARG A 690 39.16 44.71 44.92
N ALA A 691 39.33 45.03 43.63
CA ALA A 691 38.74 44.25 42.54
C ALA A 691 39.29 42.81 42.53
N GLN A 692 40.58 42.63 42.85
CA GLN A 692 41.20 41.31 42.98
C GLN A 692 40.57 40.46 44.10
N SER A 693 40.25 41.06 45.25
CA SER A 693 39.60 40.34 46.36
C SER A 693 38.12 40.05 46.09
N GLU A 694 37.39 40.98 45.46
CA GLU A 694 35.99 40.76 45.05
C GLU A 694 35.88 39.73 43.92
N LEU A 695 36.88 39.67 43.03
CA LEU A 695 36.96 38.68 41.95
C LEU A 695 37.06 37.26 42.50
N GLU A 696 37.96 37.01 43.46
CA GLU A 696 38.16 35.68 44.08
C GLU A 696 36.86 35.16 44.73
N ILE A 697 36.11 36.05 45.41
CA ILE A 697 34.82 35.70 46.01
C ILE A 697 33.77 35.41 44.92
N ALA A 698 33.69 36.24 43.88
CA ALA A 698 32.73 36.06 42.79
C ALA A 698 32.99 34.77 41.99
N GLU A 699 34.25 34.37 41.79
CA GLU A 699 34.63 33.11 41.15
C GLU A 699 34.19 31.89 41.98
N LEU A 700 34.39 31.91 43.31
CA LEU A 700 33.94 30.84 44.20
C LEU A 700 32.41 30.69 44.19
N VAL A 701 31.67 31.80 44.24
CA VAL A 701 30.20 31.79 44.17
C VAL A 701 29.72 31.33 42.80
N LEU A 702 30.37 31.75 41.72
CA LEU A 702 30.08 31.29 40.36
C LEU A 702 30.30 29.78 40.21
N GLN A 703 31.35 29.23 40.82
CA GLN A 703 31.62 27.79 40.83
C GLN A 703 30.55 27.02 41.60
N ASN A 704 30.15 27.50 42.79
CA ASN A 704 29.06 26.93 43.58
C ASN A 704 27.71 26.97 42.82
N ALA A 705 27.36 28.11 42.24
CA ALA A 705 26.14 28.27 41.44
C ALA A 705 26.13 27.38 40.19
N SER A 706 27.27 27.23 39.51
CA SER A 706 27.41 26.34 38.35
C SER A 706 27.30 24.87 38.73
N ARG A 707 27.84 24.46 39.89
CA ARG A 707 27.66 23.11 40.45
C ARG A 707 26.19 22.84 40.77
N MET A 708 25.52 23.76 41.47
CA MET A 708 24.09 23.64 41.76
C MET A 708 23.25 23.53 40.49
N ALA A 709 23.52 24.34 39.46
CA ALA A 709 22.81 24.25 38.19
C ALA A 709 22.97 22.89 37.50
N SER A 710 24.17 22.29 37.57
CA SER A 710 24.44 20.95 37.03
C SER A 710 23.68 19.85 37.79
N GLU A 711 23.70 19.90 39.12
CA GLU A 711 22.96 18.95 39.97
C GLU A 711 21.45 19.05 39.76
N GLN A 712 20.90 20.27 39.79
CA GLN A 712 19.48 20.52 39.56
C GLN A 712 19.06 20.17 38.13
N GLY A 713 19.94 20.32 37.13
CA GLY A 713 19.68 19.89 35.75
C GLY A 713 19.52 18.37 35.63
N LYS A 714 20.34 17.58 36.34
CA LYS A 714 20.20 16.11 36.38
C LYS A 714 18.91 15.69 37.08
N VAL A 715 18.59 16.35 38.19
CA VAL A 715 17.36 16.10 38.97
C VAL A 715 16.12 16.41 38.13
N ALA A 716 16.12 17.51 37.38
CA ALA A 716 15.00 17.88 36.50
C ALA A 716 14.71 16.79 35.45
N LEU A 717 15.73 16.22 34.79
CA LEU A 717 15.53 15.12 33.84
C LEU A 717 14.94 13.86 34.50
N ASN A 718 15.37 13.54 35.72
CA ASN A 718 14.83 12.39 36.44
C ASN A 718 13.40 12.64 36.95
N LEU A 719 13.08 13.85 37.39
CA LEU A 719 11.72 14.25 37.76
C LEU A 719 10.77 14.17 36.57
N GLU A 720 11.23 14.54 35.37
CA GLU A 720 10.44 14.41 34.13
C GLU A 720 10.04 12.95 33.87
N ARG A 721 10.99 12.01 33.96
CA ARG A 721 10.72 10.57 33.84
C ARG A 721 9.79 10.05 34.95
N GLU A 722 9.90 10.58 36.17
CA GLU A 722 9.02 10.20 37.28
C GLU A 722 7.58 10.67 37.05
N VAL A 723 7.39 11.91 36.58
CA VAL A 723 6.07 12.45 36.21
C VAL A 723 5.49 11.66 35.04
N GLU A 724 6.29 11.29 34.04
CA GLU A 724 5.87 10.44 32.93
C GLU A 724 5.41 9.06 33.40
N MET A 725 6.15 8.39 34.27
CA MET A 725 5.74 7.12 34.88
C MET A 725 4.40 7.22 35.63
N PHE A 726 4.16 8.31 36.38
CA PHE A 726 2.87 8.53 37.04
C PHE A 726 1.74 8.76 36.04
N ARG A 727 1.98 9.53 34.98
CA ARG A 727 1.04 9.75 33.88
C ARG A 727 0.64 8.44 33.23
N ASP A 728 1.61 7.59 32.92
CA ASP A 728 1.37 6.34 32.20
C ASP A 728 0.60 5.36 33.08
N THR A 729 0.91 5.30 34.38
CA THR A 729 0.13 4.50 35.34
C THR A 729 -1.31 5.00 35.43
N MET A 730 -1.52 6.32 35.54
CA MET A 730 -2.84 6.95 35.56
C MET A 730 -3.63 6.65 34.27
N ASN A 731 -3.01 6.79 33.10
CA ASN A 731 -3.66 6.54 31.82
C ASN A 731 -4.10 5.07 31.67
N ASN A 732 -3.25 4.12 32.06
CA ASN A 732 -3.62 2.70 32.03
C ASN A 732 -4.74 2.38 33.03
N ARG A 733 -4.75 3.03 34.21
CA ARG A 733 -5.87 2.93 35.17
C ARG A 733 -7.16 3.48 34.56
N LEU A 734 -7.13 4.66 33.94
CA LEU A 734 -8.31 5.23 33.27
C LEU A 734 -8.83 4.33 32.15
N GLU A 735 -7.94 3.68 31.39
CA GLU A 735 -8.33 2.70 30.38
C GLU A 735 -9.02 1.48 30.98
N TYR A 736 -8.54 0.95 32.12
CA TYR A 736 -9.23 -0.11 32.86
C TYR A 736 -10.68 0.24 33.17
N TYR A 737 -10.90 1.42 33.79
CA TYR A 737 -12.25 1.86 34.17
C TYR A 737 -13.13 2.20 32.97
N ARG A 738 -12.56 2.73 31.89
CA ARG A 738 -13.27 2.93 30.63
C ARG A 738 -13.79 1.61 30.07
N GLN A 739 -12.96 0.56 30.06
CA GLN A 739 -13.39 -0.76 29.61
C GLN A 739 -14.43 -1.39 30.54
N LEU A 740 -14.28 -1.20 31.86
CA LEU A 740 -15.27 -1.64 32.84
C LEU A 740 -16.64 -0.97 32.61
N GLN A 741 -16.66 0.35 32.39
CA GLN A 741 -17.88 1.09 32.08
C GLN A 741 -18.53 0.58 30.78
N GLN A 742 -17.74 0.37 29.73
CA GLN A 742 -18.26 -0.17 28.47
C GLN A 742 -18.95 -1.53 28.66
N ILE A 743 -18.37 -2.42 29.48
CA ILE A 743 -18.99 -3.72 29.78
C ILE A 743 -20.29 -3.52 30.58
N SER A 744 -20.31 -2.61 31.55
CA SER A 744 -21.52 -2.27 32.31
C SER A 744 -22.64 -1.72 31.40
N ASP A 745 -22.31 -0.85 30.46
CA ASP A 745 -23.27 -0.26 29.51
C ASP A 745 -23.93 -1.33 28.61
N THR A 746 -23.24 -2.45 28.33
CA THR A 746 -23.82 -3.52 27.51
C THR A 746 -25.01 -4.23 28.16
N VAL A 747 -25.10 -4.19 29.49
CA VAL A 747 -26.17 -4.83 30.27
C VAL A 747 -27.20 -3.82 30.78
N ALA A 748 -27.13 -2.56 30.32
CA ALA A 748 -28.11 -1.54 30.66
C ALA A 748 -29.53 -1.89 30.12
N PRO A 749 -30.59 -1.44 30.82
CA PRO A 749 -31.96 -1.57 30.33
C PRO A 749 -32.14 -0.98 28.94
N TYR A 750 -32.87 -1.67 28.06
CA TYR A 750 -33.02 -1.27 26.65
C TYR A 750 -33.94 -0.06 26.44
N ASP A 751 -35.09 -0.05 27.13
CA ASP A 751 -36.08 1.03 27.06
C ASP A 751 -36.85 1.06 28.38
N GLU A 752 -36.37 1.87 29.33
CA GLU A 752 -37.01 2.06 30.64
C GLU A 752 -38.41 2.69 30.51
N GLU A 753 -38.65 3.49 29.46
CA GLU A 753 -39.93 4.18 29.26
C GLU A 753 -41.05 3.23 28.83
N SER A 754 -40.71 2.06 28.31
CA SER A 754 -41.66 1.03 27.86
C SER A 754 -41.81 -0.16 28.81
N ALA A 755 -41.16 -0.12 29.98
CA ALA A 755 -41.35 -1.13 31.01
C ALA A 755 -42.82 -1.21 31.45
N GLY A 756 -43.45 -2.39 31.31
CA GLY A 756 -44.84 -2.66 31.68
C GLY A 756 -45.87 -2.34 30.59
N LYS A 757 -45.46 -1.88 29.41
CA LYS A 757 -46.35 -1.72 28.23
C LYS A 757 -46.54 -3.08 27.52
N PRO A 758 -47.65 -3.28 26.76
CA PRO A 758 -47.81 -4.50 25.95
C PRO A 758 -46.70 -4.62 24.90
N LEU A 759 -46.39 -5.86 24.51
CA LEU A 759 -45.36 -6.19 23.53
C LEU A 759 -45.61 -5.50 22.19
N ASP A 760 -44.59 -4.85 21.63
CA ASP A 760 -44.63 -4.36 20.26
C ASP A 760 -44.48 -5.53 19.28
N GLU A 761 -45.62 -6.05 18.82
CA GLU A 761 -45.68 -7.18 17.88
C GLU A 761 -45.01 -6.87 16.53
N THR A 762 -45.00 -5.60 16.11
CA THR A 762 -44.39 -5.21 14.83
C THR A 762 -42.87 -5.29 14.91
N LEU A 763 -42.28 -4.69 15.94
CA LEU A 763 -40.84 -4.74 16.19
C LEU A 763 -40.37 -6.16 16.51
N PHE A 764 -41.17 -6.95 17.24
CA PHE A 764 -40.87 -8.35 17.53
C PHE A 764 -40.83 -9.20 16.25
N ALA A 765 -41.82 -9.03 15.35
CA ALA A 765 -41.86 -9.74 14.08
C ALA A 765 -40.73 -9.32 13.11
N GLU A 766 -40.34 -8.03 13.11
CA GLU A 766 -39.19 -7.55 12.35
C GLU A 766 -37.89 -8.18 12.85
N LYS A 767 -37.69 -8.29 14.16
CA LYS A 767 -36.53 -8.99 14.74
C LYS A 767 -36.47 -10.45 14.35
N LEU A 768 -37.61 -11.15 14.37
CA LEU A 768 -37.69 -12.56 13.94
C LEU A 768 -37.27 -12.74 12.47
N LYS A 769 -37.80 -11.90 11.56
CA LYS A 769 -37.42 -11.92 10.14
C LYS A 769 -35.94 -11.60 9.93
N GLN A 770 -35.40 -10.67 10.71
CA GLN A 770 -33.97 -10.33 10.69
C GLN A 770 -33.12 -11.53 11.13
N GLU A 771 -33.52 -12.22 12.21
CA GLU A 771 -32.84 -13.42 12.72
C GLU A 771 -32.84 -14.55 11.68
N ASP A 772 -33.96 -14.81 11.01
CA ASP A 772 -34.07 -15.85 9.96
C ASP A 772 -33.13 -15.56 8.78
N ALA A 773 -33.08 -14.31 8.32
CA ALA A 773 -32.19 -13.91 7.22
C ALA A 773 -30.71 -14.05 7.59
N ILE A 774 -30.36 -13.74 8.85
CA ILE A 774 -28.98 -13.92 9.35
C ILE A 774 -28.64 -15.41 9.47
N ASP A 775 -29.56 -16.26 9.97
CA ASP A 775 -29.34 -17.71 10.07
C ASP A 775 -29.13 -18.38 8.70
N GLU A 776 -29.88 -17.95 7.69
CA GLU A 776 -29.70 -18.39 6.30
C GLU A 776 -28.30 -18.04 5.75
N LYS A 777 -27.82 -16.84 6.06
CA LYS A 777 -26.50 -16.37 5.68
C LYS A 777 -25.39 -17.14 6.41
N ILE A 778 -25.52 -17.36 7.72
CA ILE A 778 -24.60 -18.18 8.51
C ILE A 778 -24.51 -19.60 7.94
N SER A 779 -25.64 -20.20 7.55
CA SER A 779 -25.68 -21.54 6.97
C SER A 779 -24.90 -21.63 5.66
N SER A 780 -25.09 -20.65 4.76
CA SER A 780 -24.32 -20.54 3.51
C SER A 780 -22.81 -20.36 3.77
N LEU A 781 -22.45 -19.48 4.70
CA LEU A 781 -21.04 -19.26 5.08
C LEU A 781 -20.41 -20.51 5.71
N LYS A 782 -21.15 -21.27 6.52
CA LYS A 782 -20.70 -22.55 7.08
C LYS A 782 -20.52 -23.62 6.00
N ALA A 783 -21.39 -23.67 4.99
CA ALA A 783 -21.23 -24.56 3.82
C ALA A 783 -19.95 -24.20 3.05
N LYS A 784 -19.73 -22.92 2.79
CA LYS A 784 -18.51 -22.41 2.14
C LYS A 784 -17.25 -22.70 2.95
N ARG A 785 -17.29 -22.54 4.28
CA ARG A 785 -16.19 -22.90 5.18
C ARG A 785 -15.78 -24.35 5.01
N ARG A 786 -16.76 -25.26 4.97
CA ARG A 786 -16.53 -26.68 4.76
C ARG A 786 -15.88 -26.96 3.42
N TYR A 787 -16.30 -26.27 2.36
CA TYR A 787 -15.66 -26.37 1.05
C TYR A 787 -14.20 -25.93 1.06
N LEU A 788 -13.87 -24.81 1.72
CA LEU A 788 -12.49 -24.33 1.79
C LEU A 788 -11.59 -25.28 2.59
N ILE A 789 -12.09 -25.82 3.71
CA ILE A 789 -11.39 -26.87 4.49
C ILE A 789 -11.20 -28.12 3.62
N HIS A 790 -12.23 -28.48 2.86
CA HIS A 790 -12.18 -29.61 1.95
C HIS A 790 -11.08 -29.45 0.89
N LEU A 791 -10.94 -28.28 0.27
CA LEU A 791 -9.84 -27.97 -0.67
C LEU A 791 -8.46 -28.11 -0.02
N ARG A 792 -8.34 -27.75 1.26
CA ARG A 792 -7.08 -27.86 2.00
C ARG A 792 -6.71 -29.32 2.22
N ASP A 793 -7.68 -30.11 2.66
CA ASP A 793 -7.46 -31.51 2.99
C ASP A 793 -7.27 -32.36 1.70
N GLU A 794 -7.81 -31.92 0.56
CA GLU A 794 -7.63 -32.52 -0.78
C GLU A 794 -6.37 -32.10 -1.54
N SER A 795 -5.51 -31.26 -0.97
CA SER A 795 -4.25 -30.87 -1.61
C SER A 795 -3.27 -32.05 -1.80
N GLY A 796 -3.62 -33.25 -1.31
CA GLY A 796 -2.94 -34.52 -1.54
C GLY A 796 -3.49 -35.28 -2.75
N SER A 797 -2.60 -35.94 -3.51
CA SER A 797 -2.79 -36.53 -4.84
C SER A 797 -3.69 -37.78 -4.93
N ASP A 798 -4.89 -37.80 -4.33
CA ASP A 798 -5.78 -38.97 -4.37
C ASP A 798 -7.00 -38.78 -5.28
N ASP A 799 -6.95 -39.38 -6.47
CA ASP A 799 -8.03 -39.42 -7.47
C ASP A 799 -9.29 -40.18 -7.01
N PHE A 800 -9.26 -40.88 -5.87
CA PHE A 800 -10.40 -41.59 -5.29
C PHE A 800 -11.51 -40.66 -4.76
N SER A 801 -11.23 -39.36 -4.60
CA SER A 801 -12.16 -38.40 -3.96
C SER A 801 -13.28 -37.86 -4.87
N LYS A 802 -13.24 -38.19 -6.17
CA LYS A 802 -14.17 -37.70 -7.22
C LYS A 802 -15.41 -38.58 -7.42
N ILE A 803 -15.60 -39.62 -6.60
CA ILE A 803 -16.67 -40.60 -6.78
C ILE A 803 -17.92 -40.19 -5.99
N CYS A 804 -19.08 -40.13 -6.65
CA CYS A 804 -20.34 -39.89 -5.96
C CYS A 804 -20.80 -41.14 -5.19
N VAL A 805 -21.14 -41.02 -3.91
CA VAL A 805 -21.59 -42.14 -3.07
C VAL A 805 -22.90 -42.79 -3.57
N ILE A 806 -23.75 -42.02 -4.29
CA ILE A 806 -25.04 -42.52 -4.80
C ILE A 806 -24.85 -43.31 -6.09
N CYS A 807 -24.20 -42.73 -7.10
CA CYS A 807 -24.05 -43.37 -8.42
C CYS A 807 -22.71 -44.10 -8.63
N GLN A 808 -21.80 -44.03 -7.65
CA GLN A 808 -20.45 -44.62 -7.69
C GLN A 808 -19.62 -44.24 -8.92
N SER A 809 -19.98 -43.13 -9.58
CA SER A 809 -19.32 -42.62 -10.78
C SER A 809 -18.55 -41.34 -10.45
N GLY A 810 -17.49 -41.09 -11.21
CA GLY A 810 -16.81 -39.81 -11.24
C GLY A 810 -17.76 -38.69 -11.68
N PHE A 811 -17.60 -37.48 -11.16
CA PHE A 811 -18.39 -36.33 -11.60
C PHE A 811 -17.52 -35.07 -11.72
N ASP A 812 -17.80 -34.26 -12.74
CA ASP A 812 -17.15 -32.96 -12.95
C ASP A 812 -17.88 -31.85 -12.18
N VAL A 813 -19.19 -31.99 -11.98
CA VAL A 813 -20.03 -31.05 -11.22
C VAL A 813 -20.73 -31.79 -10.09
N GLY A 814 -20.42 -31.40 -8.86
CA GLY A 814 -21.01 -31.98 -7.65
C GLY A 814 -21.46 -30.95 -6.64
N VAL A 815 -21.97 -31.45 -5.52
CA VAL A 815 -22.48 -30.64 -4.42
C VAL A 815 -21.91 -31.18 -3.11
N LEU A 816 -21.34 -30.28 -2.31
CA LEU A 816 -20.95 -30.49 -0.92
C LEU A 816 -22.07 -29.99 0.00
N THR A 817 -22.41 -30.81 0.99
CA THR A 817 -23.38 -30.43 2.02
C THR A 817 -22.68 -29.79 3.24
N VAL A 818 -23.39 -29.02 4.06
CA VAL A 818 -22.86 -28.48 5.35
C VAL A 818 -22.32 -29.55 6.30
N CYS A 819 -22.78 -30.79 6.15
CA CYS A 819 -22.29 -31.94 6.91
C CYS A 819 -21.05 -32.62 6.29
N GLY A 820 -20.52 -32.09 5.18
CA GLY A 820 -19.26 -32.53 4.56
C GLY A 820 -19.38 -33.67 3.55
N HIS A 821 -20.59 -34.14 3.24
CA HIS A 821 -20.78 -35.22 2.27
C HIS A 821 -20.92 -34.69 0.84
N LYS A 822 -20.32 -35.40 -0.13
CA LYS A 822 -20.26 -35.04 -1.55
C LYS A 822 -21.12 -35.94 -2.43
N TYR A 823 -21.75 -35.35 -3.43
CA TYR A 823 -22.58 -36.06 -4.39
C TYR A 823 -22.51 -35.43 -5.78
N CYS A 824 -22.82 -36.21 -6.82
CA CYS A 824 -23.08 -35.66 -8.15
C CYS A 824 -24.33 -34.75 -8.09
N LYS A 825 -24.34 -33.64 -8.85
CA LYS A 825 -25.46 -32.67 -8.83
C LYS A 825 -26.81 -33.34 -9.05
N ASP A 826 -26.89 -34.24 -10.03
CA ASP A 826 -28.13 -34.93 -10.40
C ASP A 826 -28.62 -35.88 -9.31
N CYS A 827 -27.69 -36.64 -8.73
CA CYS A 827 -27.94 -37.62 -7.68
C CYS A 827 -28.52 -36.94 -6.43
N LEU A 828 -27.93 -35.82 -6.03
CA LEU A 828 -28.41 -35.08 -4.86
C LEU A 828 -29.72 -34.36 -5.14
N ARG A 829 -29.90 -33.78 -6.34
CA ARG A 829 -31.15 -33.13 -6.75
C ARG A 829 -32.33 -34.11 -6.62
N LEU A 830 -32.18 -35.32 -7.16
CA LEU A 830 -33.20 -36.38 -7.05
C LEU A 830 -33.51 -36.75 -5.59
N TRP A 831 -32.48 -36.96 -4.77
CA TRP A 831 -32.65 -37.31 -3.35
C TRP A 831 -33.32 -36.20 -2.55
N TRP A 832 -32.93 -34.95 -2.80
CA TRP A 832 -33.43 -33.76 -2.12
C TRP A 832 -34.93 -33.57 -2.32
N HIS A 833 -35.43 -33.80 -3.54
CA HIS A 833 -36.86 -33.73 -3.85
C HIS A 833 -37.70 -34.71 -3.01
N GLN A 834 -37.15 -35.84 -2.56
CA GLN A 834 -37.88 -36.87 -1.84
C GLN A 834 -37.71 -36.82 -0.31
N HIS A 835 -36.49 -36.56 0.19
CA HIS A 835 -36.17 -36.82 1.60
C HIS A 835 -35.64 -35.62 2.41
N ARG A 836 -35.34 -34.48 1.78
CA ARG A 836 -34.83 -33.23 2.43
C ARG A 836 -33.74 -33.45 3.50
N THR A 837 -32.95 -34.52 3.38
CA THR A 837 -31.94 -34.96 4.34
C THR A 837 -30.67 -35.38 3.60
N CYS A 838 -29.53 -35.36 4.28
CA CYS A 838 -28.29 -35.87 3.73
C CYS A 838 -28.39 -37.39 3.46
N PRO A 839 -28.05 -37.88 2.25
CA PRO A 839 -28.06 -39.32 1.93
C PRO A 839 -27.26 -40.17 2.92
N THR A 840 -26.07 -39.69 3.34
CA THR A 840 -25.15 -40.43 4.22
C THR A 840 -25.49 -40.29 5.71
N CYS A 841 -25.55 -39.08 6.27
CA CYS A 841 -25.72 -38.90 7.73
C CYS A 841 -27.14 -38.56 8.17
N LYS A 842 -28.11 -38.49 7.25
CA LYS A 842 -29.53 -38.19 7.51
C LYS A 842 -29.82 -36.85 8.21
N LYS A 843 -28.82 -35.97 8.37
CA LYS A 843 -29.03 -34.60 8.85
C LYS A 843 -30.03 -33.89 7.92
N ARG A 844 -31.03 -33.21 8.49
CA ARG A 844 -31.97 -32.35 7.74
C ARG A 844 -31.17 -31.19 7.13
N LEU A 845 -31.34 -30.95 5.83
CA LEU A 845 -30.65 -29.87 5.14
C LEU A 845 -31.67 -28.77 4.77
N LYS A 846 -31.19 -27.54 4.57
CA LYS A 846 -31.88 -26.39 3.97
C LYS A 846 -31.31 -26.12 2.56
N ALA A 847 -31.97 -25.26 1.75
CA ALA A 847 -31.47 -24.93 0.41
C ALA A 847 -30.08 -24.27 0.41
N ASN A 848 -29.77 -23.48 1.44
CA ASN A 848 -28.48 -22.82 1.59
C ASN A 848 -27.38 -23.74 2.18
N ASP A 849 -27.70 -25.01 2.44
CA ASP A 849 -26.74 -25.98 2.98
C ASP A 849 -25.90 -26.67 1.88
N PHE A 850 -26.10 -26.26 0.62
CA PHE A 850 -25.45 -26.82 -0.55
C PHE A 850 -24.38 -25.87 -1.08
N TYR A 851 -23.19 -26.40 -1.30
CA TYR A 851 -22.10 -25.71 -1.96
C TYR A 851 -21.72 -26.46 -3.24
N GLN A 852 -21.79 -25.81 -4.40
CA GLN A 852 -21.42 -26.45 -5.67
C GLN A 852 -19.89 -26.61 -5.74
N ILE A 853 -19.44 -27.82 -6.08
CA ILE A 853 -18.05 -28.12 -6.39
C ILE A 853 -17.94 -28.39 -7.88
N THR A 854 -16.97 -27.79 -8.54
CA THR A 854 -16.64 -28.08 -9.94
C THR A 854 -15.20 -28.58 -10.00
N TYR A 855 -15.00 -29.77 -10.54
CA TYR A 855 -13.69 -30.35 -10.84
C TYR A 855 -13.45 -30.20 -12.35
N LYS A 856 -12.89 -29.07 -12.80
CA LYS A 856 -12.52 -28.91 -14.20
C LYS A 856 -11.27 -29.77 -14.51
N PRO A 857 -11.19 -30.43 -15.68
CA PRO A 857 -9.97 -31.10 -16.09
C PRO A 857 -8.85 -30.07 -16.26
N GLN A 858 -7.76 -30.24 -15.52
CA GLN A 858 -6.58 -29.37 -15.54
C GLN A 858 -5.71 -29.62 -16.80
N GLU A 859 -6.30 -29.80 -17.97
CA GLU A 859 -5.53 -29.95 -19.21
C GLU A 859 -5.18 -28.56 -19.77
N PHE A 860 -3.91 -28.38 -20.19
CA PHE A 860 -3.53 -27.22 -20.99
C PHE A 860 -4.23 -27.33 -22.33
N VAL A 861 -5.30 -26.55 -22.53
CA VAL A 861 -5.98 -26.49 -23.81
C VAL A 861 -5.15 -25.59 -24.72
N VAL A 862 -4.31 -26.22 -25.55
CA VAL A 862 -3.99 -25.62 -26.85
C VAL A 862 -5.27 -25.70 -27.67
N GLN A 863 -5.62 -24.66 -28.41
CA GLN A 863 -6.68 -24.74 -29.40
C GLN A 863 -6.26 -25.78 -30.47
N GLU A 864 -6.49 -27.07 -30.23
CA GLU A 864 -6.25 -28.14 -31.20
C GLU A 864 -7.31 -28.05 -32.30
N GLU A 865 -6.92 -27.60 -33.50
CA GLU A 865 -7.74 -27.77 -34.70
C GLU A 865 -7.78 -29.26 -35.09
N LYS A 866 -8.89 -29.96 -34.79
CA LYS A 866 -9.20 -31.20 -35.50
C LYS A 866 -9.59 -30.85 -36.93
N THR A 867 -8.91 -31.46 -37.90
CA THR A 867 -9.24 -31.36 -39.34
C THR A 867 -10.73 -31.62 -39.58
N PRO A 868 -11.45 -30.79 -40.35
CA PRO A 868 -12.90 -30.86 -40.44
C PRO A 868 -13.34 -32.04 -41.33
N THR A 869 -13.95 -33.04 -40.71
CA THR A 869 -15.02 -33.81 -41.38
C THR A 869 -16.21 -32.87 -41.57
N LYS A 870 -16.61 -32.68 -42.82
CA LYS A 870 -17.67 -31.78 -43.29
C LYS A 870 -18.98 -31.87 -42.47
N SER A 871 -19.19 -30.96 -41.54
CA SER A 871 -20.48 -30.28 -41.28
C SER A 871 -20.37 -29.37 -40.06
N GLU A 872 -20.73 -28.09 -40.27
CA GLU A 872 -21.12 -27.03 -39.33
C GLU A 872 -20.28 -25.75 -39.43
N ASN A 873 -20.98 -24.68 -39.83
CA ASN A 873 -20.47 -23.34 -40.08
C ASN A 873 -20.05 -22.63 -38.78
N ARG A 874 -18.77 -22.72 -38.42
CA ARG A 874 -18.08 -21.68 -37.63
C ARG A 874 -16.77 -21.33 -38.32
N PRO A 875 -16.53 -20.05 -38.70
CA PRO A 875 -15.25 -19.64 -39.27
C PRO A 875 -14.17 -19.75 -38.19
N SER A 876 -13.12 -20.52 -38.45
CA SER A 876 -11.93 -20.70 -37.61
C SER A 876 -11.12 -19.40 -37.57
N LYS A 877 -11.09 -18.74 -36.41
CA LYS A 877 -10.39 -17.47 -36.19
C LYS A 877 -9.19 -17.75 -35.30
N ASN A 878 -7.96 -17.69 -35.83
CA ASN A 878 -6.75 -17.13 -35.18
C ASN A 878 -5.43 -17.51 -35.90
N PHE A 879 -5.27 -17.16 -37.18
CA PHE A 879 -4.07 -17.42 -38.00
C PHE A 879 -2.78 -16.66 -37.59
N ILE A 880 -2.81 -15.82 -36.56
CA ILE A 880 -1.68 -14.95 -36.16
C ILE A 880 -0.64 -15.69 -35.29
N TYR A 881 -1.03 -16.76 -34.61
CA TYR A 881 -0.19 -17.49 -33.66
C TYR A 881 0.04 -18.92 -34.14
N THR A 882 1.23 -19.46 -33.85
CA THR A 882 1.63 -20.83 -34.22
C THR A 882 1.46 -21.78 -33.05
N ASP A 883 0.98 -23.00 -33.32
CA ASP A 883 0.74 -24.01 -32.29
C ASP A 883 2.04 -24.66 -31.77
N ILE A 884 2.04 -25.03 -30.48
CA ILE A 884 2.99 -25.98 -29.89
C ILE A 884 2.40 -27.39 -29.98
N GLY A 885 3.23 -28.38 -30.27
CA GLY A 885 2.83 -29.79 -30.12
C GLY A 885 2.51 -30.13 -28.66
N SER A 886 1.35 -30.73 -28.40
CA SER A 886 0.85 -31.06 -27.05
C SER A 886 1.81 -31.90 -26.19
N GLY A 887 2.80 -32.57 -26.79
CA GLY A 887 3.89 -33.26 -26.07
C GLY A 887 4.81 -32.32 -25.27
N THR A 888 5.24 -31.20 -25.85
CA THR A 888 6.18 -30.25 -25.19
C THR A 888 5.56 -29.59 -23.96
N LEU A 889 4.27 -29.27 -24.00
CA LEU A 889 3.57 -28.69 -22.84
C LEU A 889 3.40 -29.70 -21.69
N ARG A 890 3.29 -30.99 -22.00
CA ARG A 890 3.27 -32.05 -20.97
C ARG A 890 4.63 -32.19 -20.30
N GLU A 891 5.72 -32.09 -21.05
CA GLU A 891 7.08 -32.07 -20.49
C GLU A 891 7.28 -30.88 -19.54
N ILE A 892 6.86 -29.67 -19.96
CA ILE A 892 6.91 -28.47 -19.11
C ILE A 892 6.08 -28.69 -17.84
N ARG A 893 4.88 -29.28 -17.93
CA ARG A 893 4.02 -29.53 -16.76
C ARG A 893 4.68 -30.45 -15.72
N ASN A 894 5.37 -31.49 -16.19
CA ASN A 894 5.90 -32.56 -15.36
C ASN A 894 7.17 -32.17 -14.60
N ILE A 895 7.66 -30.93 -14.76
CA ILE A 895 8.76 -30.41 -13.95
C ILE A 895 8.26 -30.13 -12.53
N ASP A 896 8.87 -30.81 -11.57
CA ASP A 896 8.56 -30.69 -10.15
C ASP A 896 9.01 -29.33 -9.59
N LEU A 897 8.15 -28.72 -8.78
CA LEU A 897 8.42 -27.50 -8.04
C LEU A 897 8.27 -27.77 -6.54
N ASP A 898 9.18 -27.22 -5.73
CA ASP A 898 9.17 -27.41 -4.27
C ASP A 898 7.90 -26.84 -3.58
N CYS A 899 7.26 -25.84 -4.21
CA CYS A 899 6.04 -25.19 -3.71
C CYS A 899 5.28 -24.50 -4.85
N SER A 900 3.98 -24.27 -4.67
CA SER A 900 3.11 -23.61 -5.65
C SER A 900 2.78 -22.18 -5.20
N PHE A 901 3.10 -21.20 -6.04
CA PHE A 901 2.82 -19.78 -5.81
C PHE A 901 1.67 -19.25 -6.67
N GLY A 902 1.15 -20.05 -7.61
CA GLY A 902 0.04 -19.70 -8.47
C GLY A 902 0.28 -20.18 -9.89
N THR A 903 -0.80 -20.40 -10.64
CA THR A 903 -0.72 -21.14 -11.92
C THR A 903 0.25 -20.48 -12.91
N LYS A 904 0.23 -19.14 -13.05
CA LYS A 904 1.13 -18.43 -13.97
C LYS A 904 2.59 -18.46 -13.55
N ILE A 905 2.88 -18.19 -12.27
CA ILE A 905 4.24 -18.19 -11.74
C ILE A 905 4.85 -19.58 -11.87
N ASP A 906 4.09 -20.61 -11.50
CA ASP A 906 4.54 -22.00 -11.54
C ASP A 906 4.79 -22.43 -12.99
N THR A 907 3.86 -22.14 -13.91
CA THR A 907 4.00 -22.52 -15.33
C THR A 907 5.17 -21.78 -16.00
N LEU A 908 5.35 -20.49 -15.71
CA LEU A 908 6.48 -19.71 -16.23
C LEU A 908 7.81 -20.25 -15.70
N SER A 909 7.87 -20.58 -14.40
CA SER A 909 9.07 -21.14 -13.76
C SER A 909 9.43 -22.50 -14.35
N ARG A 910 8.44 -23.40 -14.52
CA ARG A 910 8.65 -24.68 -15.19
C ARG A 910 9.13 -24.50 -16.63
N HIS A 911 8.57 -23.55 -17.37
CA HIS A 911 8.99 -23.31 -18.76
C HIS A 911 10.44 -22.80 -18.84
N ILE A 912 10.86 -21.92 -17.94
CA ILE A 912 12.26 -21.45 -17.88
C ILE A 912 13.21 -22.60 -17.50
N MET A 913 12.81 -23.45 -16.54
CA MET A 913 13.59 -24.65 -16.19
C MET A 913 13.67 -25.65 -17.35
N TRP A 914 12.59 -25.82 -18.11
CA TRP A 914 12.58 -26.64 -19.33
C TRP A 914 13.54 -26.09 -20.39
N LEU A 915 13.56 -24.76 -20.59
CA LEU A 915 14.50 -24.10 -21.52
C LEU A 915 15.96 -24.28 -21.09
N ARG A 916 16.25 -24.27 -19.78
CA ARG A 916 17.59 -24.54 -19.26
C ARG A 916 18.12 -25.93 -19.70
N GLU A 917 17.23 -26.91 -19.82
CA GLU A 917 17.58 -28.28 -20.24
C GLU A 917 17.61 -28.45 -21.76
N HIS A 918 16.69 -27.81 -22.50
CA HIS A 918 16.49 -28.03 -23.94
C HIS A 918 17.18 -27.01 -24.86
N ASP A 919 17.44 -25.80 -24.36
CA ASP A 919 18.15 -24.73 -25.08
C ASP A 919 19.19 -24.07 -24.15
N PRO A 920 20.28 -24.78 -23.80
CA PRO A 920 21.24 -24.32 -22.82
C PRO A 920 21.96 -23.05 -23.31
N GLY A 921 21.80 -21.97 -22.56
CA GLY A 921 22.37 -20.65 -22.85
C GLY A 921 21.38 -19.65 -23.46
N ALA A 922 20.14 -20.06 -23.70
CA ALA A 922 19.07 -19.15 -24.09
C ALA A 922 18.77 -18.14 -22.97
N LYS A 923 18.76 -16.85 -23.32
CA LYS A 923 18.33 -15.78 -22.42
C LYS A 923 16.90 -15.36 -22.75
N SER A 924 16.15 -15.05 -21.70
CA SER A 924 14.73 -14.75 -21.78
C SER A 924 14.41 -13.36 -21.26
N VAL A 925 13.48 -12.65 -21.90
CA VAL A 925 12.90 -11.41 -21.39
C VAL A 925 11.50 -11.70 -20.87
N VAL A 926 11.25 -11.45 -19.59
CA VAL A 926 9.91 -11.58 -18.99
C VAL A 926 9.29 -10.20 -18.87
N PHE A 927 8.14 -10.02 -19.51
CA PHE A 927 7.44 -8.76 -19.61
C PHE A 927 6.09 -8.79 -18.89
N SER A 928 5.84 -7.76 -18.10
CA SER A 928 4.53 -7.50 -17.47
C SER A 928 4.24 -5.99 -17.45
N GLN A 929 2.96 -5.63 -17.52
CA GLN A 929 2.55 -4.24 -17.34
C GLN A 929 2.64 -3.78 -15.87
N TYR A 930 2.60 -4.72 -14.92
CA TYR A 930 2.59 -4.45 -13.49
C TYR A 930 3.97 -4.67 -12.88
N LYS A 931 4.63 -3.57 -12.49
CA LYS A 931 5.93 -3.63 -11.80
C LYS A 931 5.90 -4.49 -10.54
N TYR A 932 4.83 -4.38 -9.75
CA TYR A 932 4.65 -5.16 -8.52
C TYR A 932 4.66 -6.67 -8.75
N PHE A 933 4.09 -7.14 -9.86
CA PHE A 933 4.12 -8.56 -10.20
C PHE A 933 5.54 -9.06 -10.48
N LEU A 934 6.38 -8.26 -11.13
CA LEU A 934 7.78 -8.62 -11.36
C LEU A 934 8.59 -8.72 -10.05
N GLU A 935 8.22 -7.96 -9.01
CA GLU A 935 8.81 -8.09 -7.66
C GLU A 935 8.38 -9.38 -6.94
N ILE A 936 7.13 -9.81 -7.14
CA ILE A 936 6.66 -11.12 -6.67
C ILE A 936 7.39 -12.23 -7.42
N LEU A 937 7.49 -12.10 -8.75
CA LEU A 937 8.12 -13.08 -9.61
C LEU A 937 9.61 -13.24 -9.32
N SER A 938 10.33 -12.15 -9.05
CA SER A 938 11.74 -12.18 -8.66
C SER A 938 11.97 -12.96 -7.35
N THR A 939 11.06 -12.81 -6.40
CA THR A 939 11.07 -13.57 -5.15
C THR A 939 10.84 -15.06 -5.40
N ALA A 940 9.88 -15.41 -6.28
CA ALA A 940 9.62 -16.79 -6.68
C ALA A 940 10.79 -17.41 -7.45
N PHE A 941 11.38 -16.68 -8.41
CA PHE A 941 12.56 -17.13 -9.15
C PHE A 941 13.76 -17.38 -8.24
N SER A 942 13.96 -16.54 -7.21
CA SER A 942 14.99 -16.79 -6.19
C SER A 942 14.76 -18.12 -5.46
N ARG A 943 13.50 -18.44 -5.12
CA ARG A 943 13.12 -19.71 -4.45
C ARG A 943 13.37 -20.91 -5.35
N PHE A 944 13.03 -20.80 -6.63
CA PHE A 944 13.22 -21.85 -7.63
C PHE A 944 14.64 -21.89 -8.23
N LYS A 945 15.58 -21.07 -7.73
CA LYS A 945 16.96 -21.00 -8.22
C LYS A 945 17.04 -20.67 -9.72
N ILE A 946 16.20 -19.72 -10.16
CA ILE A 946 16.21 -19.13 -11.50
C ILE A 946 16.96 -17.80 -11.43
N GLY A 947 18.01 -17.65 -12.26
CA GLY A 947 18.81 -16.44 -12.30
C GLY A 947 18.09 -15.31 -13.02
N TYR A 948 17.99 -14.12 -12.40
CA TYR A 948 17.31 -12.98 -13.02
C TYR A 948 18.02 -11.65 -12.76
N SER A 949 17.78 -10.69 -13.65
CA SER A 949 18.07 -9.27 -13.43
C SER A 949 16.90 -8.41 -13.86
N SER A 950 16.86 -7.14 -13.43
CA SER A 950 15.74 -6.24 -13.69
C SER A 950 16.20 -4.88 -14.21
N VAL A 951 15.35 -4.23 -15.01
CA VAL A 951 15.57 -2.84 -15.44
C VAL A 951 15.73 -1.85 -14.28
N ASP A 952 15.12 -2.15 -13.12
CA ASP A 952 15.20 -1.32 -11.92
C ASP A 952 16.46 -1.58 -11.08
N SER A 953 17.14 -2.72 -11.31
CA SER A 953 18.35 -3.08 -10.55
C SER A 953 19.56 -2.28 -11.02
N LYS A 954 20.40 -1.85 -10.07
CA LYS A 954 21.63 -1.13 -10.38
C LYS A 954 22.52 -2.01 -11.26
N ASP A 955 22.92 -1.49 -12.42
CA ASP A 955 23.71 -2.19 -13.43
C ASP A 955 23.06 -3.47 -13.99
N GLY A 956 21.75 -3.69 -13.78
CA GLY A 956 21.05 -4.92 -14.17
C GLY A 956 21.09 -5.24 -15.66
N ILE A 957 21.13 -4.21 -16.50
CA ILE A 957 21.27 -4.33 -17.96
C ILE A 957 22.69 -4.81 -18.32
N HIS A 958 23.71 -4.23 -17.68
CA HIS A 958 25.10 -4.63 -17.90
C HIS A 958 25.29 -6.08 -17.47
N ILE A 959 24.79 -6.46 -16.29
CA ILE A 959 24.84 -7.84 -15.77
C ILE A 959 24.19 -8.81 -16.78
N PHE A 960 22.99 -8.48 -17.29
CA PHE A 960 22.30 -9.33 -18.25
C PHE A 960 23.09 -9.55 -19.56
N LYS A 961 23.79 -8.52 -20.04
CA LYS A 961 24.54 -8.54 -21.31
C LYS A 961 25.93 -9.16 -21.18
N SER A 962 26.68 -8.74 -20.17
CA SER A 962 28.13 -8.97 -20.05
C SER A 962 28.48 -10.29 -19.38
N ASP A 963 27.56 -10.87 -18.59
CA ASP A 963 27.84 -12.09 -17.86
C ASP A 963 28.00 -13.29 -18.82
N PRO A 964 29.23 -13.85 -18.96
CA PRO A 964 29.50 -15.03 -19.77
C PRO A 964 29.12 -16.32 -19.04
N SER A 965 28.94 -16.26 -17.72
CA SER A 965 28.47 -17.39 -16.91
C SER A 965 26.96 -17.47 -17.00
N LEU A 966 26.48 -18.15 -18.06
CA LEU A 966 25.06 -18.42 -18.34
C LEU A 966 24.26 -19.01 -17.16
N LEU A 967 24.94 -19.46 -16.10
CA LEU A 967 24.39 -20.01 -14.87
C LEU A 967 23.90 -18.97 -13.84
N GLN A 968 24.25 -17.68 -13.94
CA GLN A 968 23.83 -16.67 -12.94
C GLN A 968 22.61 -15.85 -13.34
N VAL A 969 22.38 -15.53 -14.63
CA VAL A 969 21.26 -14.68 -15.08
C VAL A 969 20.66 -15.17 -16.40
N GLU A 970 19.49 -15.80 -16.31
CA GLU A 970 18.74 -16.38 -17.43
C GLU A 970 17.60 -15.46 -17.90
N CYS A 971 17.01 -14.71 -16.96
CA CYS A 971 15.83 -13.89 -17.21
C CYS A 971 16.08 -12.40 -16.98
N PHE A 972 15.56 -11.55 -17.88
CA PHE A 972 15.50 -10.11 -17.70
C PHE A 972 14.06 -9.66 -17.46
N LEU A 973 13.80 -9.07 -16.30
CA LEU A 973 12.47 -8.58 -15.91
C LEU A 973 12.28 -7.14 -16.43
N LEU A 974 11.29 -6.96 -17.31
CA LEU A 974 11.00 -5.68 -17.98
C LEU A 974 9.55 -5.28 -17.79
N HIS A 975 9.31 -4.15 -17.10
CA HIS A 975 7.96 -3.61 -16.96
C HIS A 975 7.57 -2.69 -18.13
N ALA A 976 6.27 -2.62 -18.49
CA ALA A 976 5.76 -1.76 -19.57
C ALA A 976 6.32 -0.32 -19.50
N LYS A 977 6.22 0.36 -18.35
CA LYS A 977 6.62 1.78 -18.18
C LYS A 977 8.07 2.12 -18.54
N ALA A 978 8.95 1.14 -18.77
CA ALA A 978 10.32 1.35 -19.26
C ALA A 978 10.39 1.74 -20.76
N HIS A 979 9.27 2.09 -21.41
CA HIS A 979 9.17 2.42 -22.83
C HIS A 979 10.18 3.45 -23.38
N SER A 980 10.66 4.41 -22.57
CA SER A 980 11.60 5.46 -23.02
C SER A 980 13.09 5.12 -22.86
N SER A 981 13.42 3.87 -22.52
CA SER A 981 14.77 3.49 -22.09
C SER A 981 15.75 3.13 -23.22
N GLY A 982 15.34 3.11 -24.50
CA GLY A 982 16.25 2.85 -25.62
C GLY A 982 16.96 1.48 -25.65
N LEU A 983 16.69 0.57 -24.70
CA LEU A 983 17.40 -0.68 -24.48
C LEU A 983 17.52 -1.58 -25.73
N ASN A 984 18.70 -2.19 -25.84
CA ASN A 984 19.02 -3.23 -26.82
C ASN A 984 19.26 -4.57 -26.09
N LEU A 985 18.38 -5.55 -26.29
CA LEU A 985 18.39 -6.85 -25.60
C LEU A 985 18.47 -8.02 -26.61
N VAL A 986 19.24 -7.84 -27.70
CA VAL A 986 19.45 -8.86 -28.75
C VAL A 986 20.12 -10.15 -28.25
N ASN A 987 20.65 -10.15 -27.03
CA ASN A 987 21.19 -11.35 -26.38
C ASN A 987 20.10 -12.35 -25.94
N ALA A 988 18.81 -11.96 -25.95
CA ALA A 988 17.70 -12.84 -25.64
C ALA A 988 17.08 -13.46 -26.90
N THR A 989 16.61 -14.71 -26.79
CA THR A 989 15.89 -15.44 -27.85
C THR A 989 14.42 -15.63 -27.52
N HIS A 990 14.05 -15.63 -26.24
CA HIS A 990 12.67 -15.79 -25.79
C HIS A 990 12.11 -14.53 -25.15
N VAL A 991 10.84 -14.22 -25.45
CA VAL A 991 10.08 -13.13 -24.83
C VAL A 991 8.81 -13.71 -24.22
N PHE A 992 8.65 -13.59 -22.92
CA PHE A 992 7.46 -14.02 -22.18
C PHE A 992 6.57 -12.83 -21.86
N LEU A 993 5.33 -12.84 -22.35
CA LEU A 993 4.27 -11.90 -22.02
C LEU A 993 3.37 -12.55 -20.96
N CYS A 994 3.41 -12.04 -19.74
CA CYS A 994 2.68 -12.64 -18.61
C CYS A 994 1.15 -12.45 -18.71
N GLU A 995 0.68 -11.56 -19.57
CA GLU A 995 -0.72 -11.14 -19.68
C GLU A 995 -0.99 -10.52 -21.06
N PRO A 996 -2.24 -10.59 -21.57
CA PRO A 996 -2.58 -9.96 -22.83
C PRO A 996 -2.72 -8.44 -22.64
N LEU A 997 -2.30 -7.69 -23.67
CA LEU A 997 -2.39 -6.23 -23.72
C LEU A 997 -3.46 -5.80 -24.73
N ILE A 998 -4.29 -4.84 -24.35
CA ILE A 998 -5.35 -4.29 -25.22
C ILE A 998 -4.71 -3.44 -26.32
N ASN A 999 -3.69 -2.66 -25.97
CA ASN A 999 -2.91 -1.81 -26.85
C ASN A 999 -1.68 -2.56 -27.34
N THR A 1000 -1.76 -3.01 -28.58
CA THR A 1000 -0.74 -3.81 -29.29
C THR A 1000 0.60 -3.07 -29.40
N ALA A 1001 0.60 -1.74 -29.44
CA ALA A 1001 1.81 -0.93 -29.49
C ALA A 1001 2.76 -1.18 -28.30
N ILE A 1002 2.23 -1.44 -27.10
CA ILE A 1002 3.02 -1.71 -25.89
C ILE A 1002 3.76 -3.05 -26.03
N GLU A 1003 3.07 -4.07 -26.51
CA GLU A 1003 3.61 -5.40 -26.80
C GLU A 1003 4.71 -5.34 -27.87
N LEU A 1004 4.42 -4.68 -29.00
CA LEU A 1004 5.35 -4.56 -30.11
C LEU A 1004 6.63 -3.82 -29.71
N GLN A 1005 6.54 -2.85 -28.81
CA GLN A 1005 7.72 -2.17 -28.27
C GLN A 1005 8.58 -3.07 -27.40
N ALA A 1006 7.98 -3.95 -26.61
CA ALA A 1006 8.73 -4.91 -25.80
C ALA A 1006 9.46 -5.91 -26.71
N ILE A 1007 8.77 -6.45 -27.71
CA ILE A 1007 9.32 -7.37 -28.70
C ILE A 1007 10.47 -6.71 -29.49
N ALA A 1008 10.30 -5.45 -29.91
CA ALA A 1008 11.31 -4.71 -30.66
C ALA A 1008 12.62 -4.43 -29.87
N ARG A 1009 12.66 -4.67 -28.55
CA ARG A 1009 13.91 -4.63 -27.76
C ARG A 1009 14.81 -5.83 -28.05
N VAL A 1010 14.21 -6.96 -28.43
CA VAL A 1010 14.87 -8.24 -28.67
C VAL A 1010 14.97 -8.53 -30.17
N HIS A 1011 13.86 -8.37 -30.89
CA HIS A 1011 13.78 -8.62 -32.33
C HIS A 1011 14.09 -7.34 -33.13
N ARG A 1012 15.39 -7.08 -33.35
CA ARG A 1012 15.90 -5.89 -34.06
C ARG A 1012 17.27 -6.16 -34.71
N ILE A 1013 17.79 -5.18 -35.45
CA ILE A 1013 19.14 -5.24 -36.05
C ILE A 1013 20.18 -5.58 -34.97
N GLY A 1014 21.00 -6.59 -35.24
CA GLY A 1014 21.94 -7.19 -34.30
C GLY A 1014 21.48 -8.53 -33.70
N GLN A 1015 20.22 -8.93 -33.94
CA GLN A 1015 19.74 -10.27 -33.62
C GLN A 1015 20.16 -11.26 -34.72
N HIS A 1016 20.81 -12.35 -34.32
CA HIS A 1016 21.30 -13.40 -35.22
C HIS A 1016 20.54 -14.72 -35.07
N LEU A 1017 19.79 -14.88 -33.97
CA LEU A 1017 19.04 -16.09 -33.65
C LEU A 1017 17.53 -15.88 -33.81
N PRO A 1018 16.77 -16.93 -34.16
CA PRO A 1018 15.31 -16.85 -34.24
C PRO A 1018 14.73 -16.52 -32.86
N THR A 1019 13.70 -15.66 -32.84
CA THR A 1019 13.08 -15.20 -31.59
C THR A 1019 11.69 -15.79 -31.41
N THR A 1020 11.38 -16.29 -30.21
CA THR A 1020 10.05 -16.82 -29.87
C THR A 1020 9.36 -15.95 -28.82
N VAL A 1021 8.12 -15.54 -29.09
CA VAL A 1021 7.27 -14.78 -28.18
C VAL A 1021 6.19 -15.71 -27.62
N TRP A 1022 6.16 -15.85 -26.29
CA TRP A 1022 5.21 -16.66 -25.54
C TRP A 1022 4.22 -15.75 -24.82
N MET A 1023 2.92 -15.96 -24.99
CA MET A 1023 1.89 -15.21 -24.28
C MET A 1023 1.06 -16.13 -23.40
N TYR A 1024 0.94 -15.82 -22.11
CA TYR A 1024 0.16 -16.59 -21.15
C TYR A 1024 -1.21 -15.99 -20.90
N LEU A 1025 -2.24 -16.84 -20.99
CA LEU A 1025 -3.65 -16.50 -20.78
C LEU A 1025 -4.27 -17.46 -19.75
N VAL A 1026 -5.17 -16.98 -18.89
CA VAL A 1026 -5.99 -17.87 -18.03
C VAL A 1026 -7.38 -18.10 -18.61
N ASN A 1027 -7.78 -19.37 -18.71
CA ASN A 1027 -9.11 -19.78 -19.17
C ASN A 1027 -10.25 -19.20 -18.31
N ASP A 1028 -11.41 -18.92 -18.91
CA ASP A 1028 -12.64 -18.46 -18.24
C ASP A 1028 -12.51 -17.12 -17.48
N THR A 1029 -11.48 -16.32 -17.80
CA THR A 1029 -11.23 -15.02 -17.17
C THR A 1029 -11.40 -13.85 -18.14
N VAL A 1030 -11.35 -12.63 -17.59
CA VAL A 1030 -11.27 -11.38 -18.36
C VAL A 1030 -10.06 -11.33 -19.31
N GLU A 1031 -9.02 -12.14 -19.12
CA GLU A 1031 -7.86 -12.17 -20.03
C GLU A 1031 -8.21 -12.70 -21.42
N GLU A 1032 -9.11 -13.70 -21.52
CA GLU A 1032 -9.58 -14.21 -22.81
C GLU A 1032 -10.34 -13.13 -23.59
N SER A 1033 -11.26 -12.42 -22.92
CA SER A 1033 -12.00 -11.30 -23.51
C SER A 1033 -11.06 -10.20 -24.04
N ILE A 1034 -10.00 -9.90 -23.28
CA ILE A 1034 -8.98 -8.92 -23.67
C ILE A 1034 -8.16 -9.40 -24.86
N TYR A 1035 -7.77 -10.68 -24.87
CA TYR A 1035 -7.04 -11.27 -25.98
C TYR A 1035 -7.87 -11.25 -27.27
N ASP A 1036 -9.12 -11.69 -27.22
CA ASP A 1036 -10.03 -11.71 -28.37
C ASP A 1036 -10.27 -10.31 -28.94
N LEU A 1037 -10.42 -9.31 -28.06
CA LEU A 1037 -10.53 -7.90 -28.45
C LEU A 1037 -9.25 -7.41 -29.15
N SER A 1038 -8.08 -7.73 -28.60
CA SER A 1038 -6.76 -7.36 -29.16
C SER A 1038 -6.54 -7.98 -30.54
N VAL A 1039 -6.88 -9.26 -30.72
CA VAL A 1039 -6.76 -9.96 -32.01
C VAL A 1039 -7.74 -9.39 -33.05
N SER A 1040 -9.00 -9.16 -32.65
CA SER A 1040 -10.01 -8.59 -33.54
C SER A 1040 -9.60 -7.23 -34.10
N ARG A 1041 -8.95 -6.38 -33.28
CA ARG A 1041 -8.41 -5.09 -33.73
C ARG A 1041 -7.30 -5.24 -34.76
N ARG A 1042 -6.31 -6.10 -34.48
CA ARG A 1042 -5.20 -6.35 -35.40
C ARG A 1042 -5.70 -6.84 -36.76
N LEU A 1043 -6.66 -7.77 -36.76
CA LEU A 1043 -7.26 -8.28 -37.99
C LEU A 1043 -8.00 -7.19 -38.76
N ASN A 1044 -8.81 -6.37 -38.09
CA ASN A 1044 -9.52 -5.26 -38.73
C ASN A 1044 -8.57 -4.27 -39.43
N HIS A 1045 -7.44 -3.93 -38.79
CA HIS A 1045 -6.42 -3.06 -39.38
C HIS A 1045 -5.75 -3.68 -40.61
N ILE A 1046 -5.43 -4.98 -40.56
CA ILE A 1046 -4.83 -5.68 -41.69
C ILE A 1046 -5.81 -5.73 -42.88
N VAL A 1047 -7.06 -6.11 -42.63
CA VAL A 1047 -8.12 -6.18 -43.65
C VAL A 1047 -8.38 -4.82 -44.30
N GLN A 1048 -8.43 -3.75 -43.51
CA GLN A 1048 -8.65 -2.40 -44.03
C GLN A 1048 -7.53 -1.96 -44.99
N LYS A 1049 -6.27 -2.28 -44.68
CA LYS A 1049 -5.12 -1.91 -45.52
C LYS A 1049 -5.01 -2.75 -46.80
N GLU A 1050 -5.34 -4.04 -46.74
CA GLU A 1050 -5.38 -4.87 -47.95
C GLU A 1050 -6.51 -4.45 -48.90
N LYS A 1051 -7.66 -3.99 -48.36
CA LYS A 1051 -8.71 -3.35 -49.17
C LYS A 1051 -8.22 -2.10 -49.89
N GLU A 1052 -7.45 -1.24 -49.20
CA GLU A 1052 -6.90 -0.01 -49.77
C GLU A 1052 -5.80 -0.25 -50.82
N SER A 1053 -4.98 -1.30 -50.65
CA SER A 1053 -3.85 -1.60 -51.53
C SER A 1053 -4.20 -2.52 -52.72
N ALA A 1054 -5.09 -3.48 -52.54
CA ALA A 1054 -5.35 -4.54 -53.54
C ALA A 1054 -6.69 -4.42 -54.28
N LYS A 1055 -7.60 -3.51 -53.90
CA LYS A 1055 -8.98 -3.42 -54.43
C LYS A 1055 -9.72 -4.77 -54.41
N ILE A 1056 -9.44 -5.60 -53.40
CA ILE A 1056 -10.12 -6.89 -53.19
C ILE A 1056 -11.32 -6.64 -52.25
N SER A 1057 -12.50 -7.16 -52.59
CA SER A 1057 -13.76 -6.93 -51.85
C SER A 1057 -14.15 -8.05 -50.88
N ASP A 1058 -13.37 -9.13 -50.82
CA ASP A 1058 -13.72 -10.35 -50.08
C ASP A 1058 -12.82 -10.54 -48.85
N ASP A 1059 -13.43 -10.55 -47.66
CA ASP A 1059 -12.75 -10.54 -46.36
C ASP A 1059 -12.11 -11.90 -46.01
N GLU A 1060 -12.72 -13.02 -46.42
CA GLU A 1060 -12.20 -14.37 -46.13
C GLU A 1060 -10.99 -14.73 -47.01
N ALA A 1061 -10.93 -14.23 -48.25
CA ALA A 1061 -9.82 -14.49 -49.17
C ALA A 1061 -8.52 -13.74 -48.77
N VAL A 1062 -8.67 -12.57 -48.14
CA VAL A 1062 -7.58 -11.75 -47.58
C VAL A 1062 -6.98 -12.40 -46.34
N VAL A 1063 -7.83 -12.88 -45.42
CA VAL A 1063 -7.39 -13.53 -44.18
C VAL A 1063 -6.63 -14.85 -44.47
N ASN A 1064 -7.03 -15.60 -45.49
CA ASN A 1064 -6.34 -16.84 -45.90
C ASN A 1064 -4.99 -16.63 -46.60
N LYS A 1065 -4.61 -15.38 -46.93
CA LYS A 1065 -3.34 -15.00 -47.59
C LYS A 1065 -2.49 -14.02 -46.76
N LEU A 1066 -2.69 -13.99 -45.45
CA LEU A 1066 -1.90 -13.15 -44.54
C LEU A 1066 -0.41 -13.47 -44.64
N THR A 1067 0.34 -12.55 -45.22
CA THR A 1067 1.81 -12.60 -45.31
C THR A 1067 2.41 -11.93 -44.09
N GLU A 1068 3.61 -12.36 -43.67
CA GLU A 1068 4.40 -11.69 -42.61
C GLU A 1068 4.56 -10.18 -42.87
N THR A 1069 4.58 -9.79 -44.15
CA THR A 1069 4.57 -8.40 -44.63
C THR A 1069 3.32 -7.60 -44.26
N ALA A 1070 2.14 -8.21 -44.35
CA ALA A 1070 0.88 -7.53 -43.98
C ALA A 1070 0.83 -7.26 -42.46
N ILE A 1071 1.27 -8.25 -41.66
CA ILE A 1071 1.30 -8.20 -40.20
C ILE A 1071 2.27 -7.11 -39.70
N ASP A 1072 3.49 -7.06 -40.22
CA ASP A 1072 4.47 -6.05 -39.80
C ASP A 1072 4.05 -4.64 -40.17
N SER A 1073 3.45 -4.45 -41.34
CA SER A 1073 3.01 -3.12 -41.74
C SER A 1073 1.82 -2.62 -40.89
N ALA A 1074 0.95 -3.52 -40.41
CA ALA A 1074 -0.10 -3.20 -39.45
C ALA A 1074 0.49 -2.88 -38.07
N ASN A 1075 1.49 -3.65 -37.62
CA ASN A 1075 2.22 -3.41 -36.38
C ASN A 1075 2.90 -2.02 -36.38
N SER A 1076 3.53 -1.61 -37.49
CA SER A 1076 4.15 -0.29 -37.61
C SER A 1076 3.13 0.86 -37.56
N LEU A 1077 1.89 0.66 -38.01
CA LEU A 1077 0.82 1.66 -37.93
C LEU A 1077 0.29 1.81 -36.51
N GLU A 1078 0.07 0.70 -35.82
CA GLU A 1078 -0.35 0.69 -34.40
C GLU A 1078 0.65 1.44 -33.51
N VAL A 1079 1.96 1.27 -33.76
CA VAL A 1079 3.01 2.01 -33.05
C VAL A 1079 3.01 3.50 -33.41
N GLN A 1080 2.57 3.89 -34.61
CA GLN A 1080 2.50 5.29 -35.05
C GLN A 1080 1.28 6.03 -34.49
N ASP A 1081 0.12 5.37 -34.41
CA ASP A 1081 -1.12 5.97 -33.90
C ASP A 1081 -1.17 6.05 -32.36
N ALA A 1082 -0.33 5.24 -31.68
CA ALA A 1082 -0.31 5.13 -30.23
C ALA A 1082 0.50 6.25 -29.53
N ALA A 1083 -0.21 7.20 -28.90
CA ALA A 1083 0.40 8.10 -27.91
C ALA A 1083 0.66 7.36 -26.58
N LEU A 1084 1.72 6.57 -26.50
CA LEU A 1084 2.03 5.60 -25.41
C LEU A 1084 1.93 6.16 -23.97
N ALA A 1085 2.23 7.45 -23.76
CA ALA A 1085 2.07 8.08 -22.44
C ALA A 1085 0.62 8.16 -21.96
N LYS A 1086 -0.34 8.20 -22.89
CA LYS A 1086 -1.78 8.21 -22.61
C LYS A 1086 -2.38 6.81 -22.47
N LEU A 1087 -1.62 5.77 -22.83
CA LEU A 1087 -2.07 4.38 -22.82
C LEU A 1087 -1.85 3.70 -21.46
N MET A 1088 -1.11 4.33 -20.54
CA MET A 1088 -0.86 3.83 -19.18
C MET A 1088 -1.40 4.81 -18.14
N THR A 1089 -1.93 4.29 -17.04
CA THR A 1089 -2.38 5.11 -15.90
C THR A 1089 -1.19 5.71 -15.13
N SER A 1090 -1.39 6.90 -14.56
CA SER A 1090 -0.39 7.59 -13.72
C SER A 1090 -0.31 6.95 -12.33
N GLY A 1091 0.90 6.56 -11.87
CA GLY A 1091 1.14 5.94 -10.55
C GLY A 1091 1.87 4.60 -10.66
N ALA A 1092 2.48 4.09 -9.58
CA ALA A 1092 3.30 2.87 -9.63
C ALA A 1092 2.49 1.57 -9.83
N SER A 1093 1.27 1.50 -9.30
CA SER A 1093 0.38 0.33 -9.31
C SER A 1093 -0.57 0.26 -10.52
N GLY A 1094 -0.67 1.36 -11.29
CA GLY A 1094 -1.61 1.46 -12.41
C GLY A 1094 -1.14 0.72 -13.67
N GLY A 1095 -2.04 -0.07 -14.27
CA GLY A 1095 -1.82 -0.76 -15.54
C GLY A 1095 -2.23 0.07 -16.76
N GLU A 1096 -2.51 -0.62 -17.86
CA GLU A 1096 -3.03 -0.08 -19.09
C GLU A 1096 -4.37 0.66 -18.92
N LEU A 1097 -4.52 1.80 -19.60
CA LEU A 1097 -5.76 2.57 -19.64
C LEU A 1097 -6.69 2.01 -20.72
N VAL A 1098 -7.69 1.24 -20.29
CA VAL A 1098 -8.74 0.68 -21.17
C VAL A 1098 -9.70 1.78 -21.62
N LYS A 1099 -10.11 1.90 -22.89
CA LYS A 1099 -11.11 2.93 -23.26
C LYS A 1099 -12.49 2.58 -22.72
N LYS A 1100 -13.37 3.59 -22.56
CA LYS A 1100 -14.72 3.36 -22.03
C LYS A 1100 -15.48 2.32 -22.86
N ASP A 1101 -15.41 2.45 -24.18
CA ASP A 1101 -16.09 1.60 -25.14
C ASP A 1101 -15.64 0.13 -25.07
N ASP A 1102 -14.46 -0.12 -24.50
CA ASP A 1102 -13.84 -1.44 -24.41
C ASP A 1102 -14.13 -2.14 -23.09
N LEU A 1103 -14.48 -1.40 -22.04
CA LEU A 1103 -14.60 -1.93 -20.67
C LEU A 1103 -15.63 -3.04 -20.58
N TRP A 1104 -16.78 -2.83 -21.21
CA TRP A 1104 -17.86 -3.81 -21.20
C TRP A 1104 -17.41 -5.12 -21.84
N GLN A 1105 -16.83 -5.03 -23.03
CA GLN A 1105 -16.34 -6.19 -23.76
C GLN A 1105 -15.20 -6.90 -23.01
N CYS A 1106 -14.33 -6.17 -22.31
CA CYS A 1106 -13.28 -6.78 -21.49
C CYS A 1106 -13.84 -7.57 -20.29
N LEU A 1107 -14.92 -7.08 -19.67
CA LEU A 1107 -15.49 -7.69 -18.46
C LEU A 1107 -16.49 -8.80 -18.76
N PHE A 1108 -17.31 -8.65 -19.80
CA PHE A 1108 -18.45 -9.52 -20.12
C PHE A 1108 -18.46 -10.06 -21.56
N GLY A 1109 -17.41 -9.82 -22.35
CA GLY A 1109 -17.37 -10.18 -23.77
C GLY A 1109 -17.16 -11.67 -24.08
N ASN A 1110 -16.97 -12.53 -23.07
CA ASN A 1110 -16.71 -13.95 -23.25
C ASN A 1110 -18.04 -14.75 -23.27
N PRO A 1111 -18.45 -15.36 -24.40
CA PRO A 1111 -19.67 -16.16 -24.48
C PRO A 1111 -19.61 -17.46 -23.65
N SER A 1112 -18.42 -17.87 -23.21
CA SER A 1112 -18.23 -18.99 -22.26
C SER A 1112 -18.72 -18.60 -20.87
N GLN A 1113 -18.48 -17.35 -20.45
CA GLN A 1113 -18.94 -16.81 -19.17
C GLN A 1113 -20.47 -16.70 -19.12
N GLU A 1114 -21.14 -16.37 -20.23
CA GLU A 1114 -22.61 -16.44 -20.34
C GLU A 1114 -23.16 -17.84 -20.05
N LYS A 1115 -22.43 -18.92 -20.38
CA LYS A 1115 -22.88 -20.30 -20.11
C LYS A 1115 -22.52 -20.79 -18.70
N VAL A 1116 -21.31 -20.46 -18.22
CA VAL A 1116 -20.82 -20.88 -16.89
C VAL A 1116 -21.60 -20.16 -15.77
N TYR A 1117 -21.76 -18.84 -15.88
CA TYR A 1117 -22.54 -18.05 -14.93
C TYR A 1117 -24.04 -18.06 -15.24
N GLY A 1118 -24.43 -18.25 -16.51
CA GLY A 1118 -25.81 -18.52 -16.88
C GLY A 1118 -26.36 -19.77 -16.21
N HIS A 1119 -25.56 -20.83 -16.00
CA HIS A 1119 -26.01 -22.00 -15.22
C HIS A 1119 -26.11 -21.74 -13.70
N SER A 1120 -25.40 -20.75 -13.15
CA SER A 1120 -25.57 -20.30 -11.76
C SER A 1120 -26.80 -19.41 -11.59
N ALA A 1121 -27.02 -18.50 -12.54
CA ALA A 1121 -28.24 -17.67 -12.61
C ALA A 1121 -29.49 -18.50 -12.95
N ASP A 1122 -29.37 -19.53 -13.78
CA ASP A 1122 -30.41 -20.50 -14.07
C ASP A 1122 -30.61 -21.47 -12.90
N ALA A 1123 -29.58 -21.74 -12.08
CA ALA A 1123 -29.76 -22.43 -10.80
C ALA A 1123 -30.45 -21.53 -9.76
N GLY A 1124 -30.12 -20.24 -9.67
CA GLY A 1124 -30.82 -19.26 -8.85
C GLY A 1124 -32.25 -19.01 -9.34
N GLN A 1125 -32.50 -19.02 -10.65
CA GLN A 1125 -33.83 -18.93 -11.25
C GLN A 1125 -34.60 -20.24 -11.18
N GLU A 1126 -33.97 -21.41 -11.28
CA GLU A 1126 -34.57 -22.73 -11.04
C GLU A 1126 -34.90 -22.90 -9.57
N VAL A 1127 -34.01 -22.50 -8.66
CA VAL A 1127 -34.24 -22.44 -7.22
C VAL A 1127 -35.31 -21.39 -6.91
N ALA A 1128 -35.35 -20.23 -7.54
CA ALA A 1128 -36.43 -19.25 -7.37
C ALA A 1128 -37.75 -19.66 -8.04
N ARG A 1129 -37.73 -20.46 -9.12
CA ARG A 1129 -38.91 -21.11 -9.70
C ARG A 1129 -39.41 -22.21 -8.78
N PHE A 1130 -38.49 -22.97 -8.19
CA PHE A 1130 -38.75 -24.02 -7.22
C PHE A 1130 -39.30 -23.46 -5.91
N LEU A 1131 -38.73 -22.37 -5.39
CA LEU A 1131 -39.21 -21.61 -4.22
C LEU A 1131 -40.55 -20.92 -4.52
N ARG A 1132 -40.79 -20.43 -5.74
CA ARG A 1132 -42.12 -19.97 -6.15
C ARG A 1132 -43.13 -21.10 -6.27
N GLY A 1133 -42.69 -22.30 -6.66
CA GLY A 1133 -43.48 -23.54 -6.64
C GLY A 1133 -43.79 -23.99 -5.22
N GLU A 1134 -42.81 -23.96 -4.31
CA GLU A 1134 -42.92 -24.34 -2.90
C GLU A 1134 -43.77 -23.32 -2.12
N ALA A 1135 -43.61 -22.02 -2.37
CA ALA A 1135 -44.48 -20.98 -1.83
C ALA A 1135 -45.90 -21.01 -2.43
N ALA A 1136 -46.09 -21.62 -3.59
CA ALA A 1136 -47.42 -21.88 -4.17
C ALA A 1136 -48.05 -23.17 -3.60
N GLU A 1137 -47.24 -24.18 -3.28
CA GLU A 1137 -47.67 -25.40 -2.58
C GLU A 1137 -47.98 -25.15 -1.11
N GLN A 1138 -47.18 -24.36 -0.39
CA GLN A 1138 -47.46 -23.91 0.98
C GLN A 1138 -48.75 -23.09 1.05
N ARG A 1139 -48.97 -22.18 0.09
CA ARG A 1139 -50.26 -21.47 -0.03
C ARG A 1139 -51.44 -22.39 -0.35
N ARG A 1140 -51.21 -23.53 -1.01
CA ARG A 1140 -52.24 -24.56 -1.25
C ARG A 1140 -52.49 -25.45 -0.03
N THR A 1141 -51.49 -25.71 0.81
CA THR A 1141 -51.69 -26.44 2.07
C THR A 1141 -52.35 -25.57 3.13
N ASP A 1142 -51.99 -24.28 3.22
CA ASP A 1142 -52.61 -23.33 4.17
C ASP A 1142 -54.06 -22.97 3.79
N THR A 1143 -54.43 -23.10 2.50
CA THR A 1143 -55.83 -22.96 2.07
C THR A 1143 -56.63 -24.25 2.17
N GLY A 1144 -55.97 -25.40 2.38
CA GLY A 1144 -56.60 -26.70 2.57
C GLY A 1144 -57.09 -26.98 3.99
N GLU A 1145 -56.55 -26.30 5.00
CA GLU A 1145 -56.97 -26.46 6.42
C GLU A 1145 -58.22 -25.63 6.81
N LEU A 1146 -58.80 -24.85 5.88
CA LEU A 1146 -60.07 -24.14 6.08
C LEU A 1146 -61.31 -24.88 5.54
N GLN A 1147 -61.14 -26.12 5.06
CA GLN A 1147 -62.24 -27.00 4.67
C GLN A 1147 -62.05 -28.43 5.18
N TYR A 1148 -62.08 -28.64 6.50
CA TYR A 1148 -62.62 -29.86 7.12
C TYR A 1148 -63.08 -29.60 8.55
#